data_AF-T1RQ32-F1
#
_entry.id   AF-T1RQ32-F1
#
_cell.length_a   1.000
_cell.length_b   1.000
_cell.length_c   1.000
_cell.angle_alpha   90.00
_cell.angle_beta   90.00
_cell.angle_gamma   90.00
#
_symmetry.space_group_name_H-M   'P 1'
#
loop_
_entity.id
_entity.type
_entity.pdbx_description
1 polymer ?
#
loop_
_entity_poly.entity_id
_entity_poly.type
_entity_poly.pdbx_seq_one_letter_code
_entity_poly.pdbx_strand_id
1 'polypeptide(L)'
;MKVIKDSAIYLFGELVSKSIPFLLLPYLSRKLGVEGFGELSYYQTFLALFVIFIGLSQEGAVARYFYRYGKRSLHLVVTTGYAYTITIGALGLIACWIAKSEIMFYLVLSSIFQVFLAVQLSIRQCQKQAFPYTLIQLGSAITNAVFTVLILEIYETALVEKRIIAVLCSNIFIAVLAYIIYKRKTATKIFSIGQYKLALWYVIAFGFPMIFHHGSFFIKGQLDRIFIYHRFSEADLGLYAMGAQIASILSVVILAVNKALVPYLFERLKQGTVTLKHLQKWAMYSLFIVPIPSLITLLIPEQLFLWLLGEQFQGVKYYVALFLLSTSLIIPYLFLVNYLFYHGKTKQISYCSVLSTGIYLIALGGLMFTEISYIPWASVLSSVIILYVLGKSSNRDFKNEKKLIIVNSMFGLVYSMILFGHKNVTFVVSDGISKKIREKLLKLGVDVFYIPYPKGILSYLKYILISSIFSFFIRYKYSECIGHDHLFISNLLAKPYVLIEDGYGNYANLGPKRGVIYSIIYRKWLGLGRSVFCKKIILTGRNIIPSDILNKVVTIPISILERPYIQRRSCIISKLFGVDHTLLDNVKFVIYTQPLYQDGFISREEHINIYLRIIRDSIRNLSVNEFILLKPHPRDSINYEELLSEYKNLLFLDKDIPSEFLGLIYPNYSFLKGISLFSSSGLGDDNHTFVASKYLDSQQIIKMKVPTDLI
;
A
#
# COMPACT_ATOMS: atom_id res chain seq x y z
N MET A 1 5.38 10.61 25.33
CA MET A 1 6.58 10.26 26.11
C MET A 1 6.67 8.78 26.47
N LYS A 2 5.63 8.14 27.05
CA LYS A 2 5.67 6.71 27.43
C LYS A 2 5.94 5.73 26.26
N VAL A 3 5.32 5.95 25.10
CA VAL A 3 5.54 5.11 23.90
C VAL A 3 6.99 5.18 23.41
N ILE A 4 7.60 6.38 23.40
CA ILE A 4 9.00 6.57 22.99
C ILE A 4 9.94 5.85 23.96
N LYS A 5 9.66 5.92 25.27
CA LYS A 5 10.41 5.22 26.31
C LYS A 5 10.32 3.69 26.15
N ASP A 6 9.12 3.14 25.96
CA ASP A 6 8.93 1.69 25.80
C ASP A 6 9.57 1.18 24.50
N SER A 7 9.44 1.92 23.39
CA SER A 7 10.09 1.58 22.12
C SER A 7 11.61 1.59 22.21
N ALA A 8 12.22 2.54 22.94
CA ALA A 8 13.66 2.58 23.18
C ALA A 8 14.14 1.37 24.00
N ILE A 9 13.40 0.96 25.03
CA ILE A 9 13.73 -0.21 25.86
C ILE A 9 13.67 -1.51 25.04
N TYR A 10 12.65 -1.67 24.18
CA TYR A 10 12.56 -2.82 23.28
C TYR A 10 13.72 -2.83 22.28
N LEU A 11 14.04 -1.69 21.67
CA LEU A 11 15.14 -1.59 20.69
C LEU A 11 16.49 -1.89 21.34
N PHE A 12 16.74 -1.34 22.53
CA PHE A 12 17.96 -1.60 23.29
C PHE A 12 18.10 -3.09 23.64
N GLY A 13 17.04 -3.70 24.19
CA GLY A 13 17.02 -5.12 24.51
C GLY A 13 17.31 -6.02 23.30
N GLU A 14 16.65 -5.74 22.17
CA GLU A 14 16.81 -6.49 20.92
C GLU A 14 18.23 -6.38 20.35
N LEU A 15 18.82 -5.18 20.33
CA LEU A 15 20.16 -4.96 19.78
C LEU A 15 21.25 -5.59 20.66
N VAL A 16 21.19 -5.35 21.98
CA VAL A 16 22.23 -5.85 22.91
C VAL A 16 22.15 -7.37 23.07
N SER A 17 20.96 -7.95 23.12
CA SER A 17 20.83 -9.42 23.16
C SER A 17 21.39 -10.11 21.92
N LYS A 18 21.29 -9.47 20.74
CA LYS A 18 21.84 -10.01 19.48
C LYS A 18 23.33 -9.78 19.31
N SER A 19 23.95 -8.84 20.04
CA SER A 19 25.40 -8.64 20.00
C SER A 19 26.16 -9.67 20.83
N ILE A 20 25.56 -10.24 21.88
CA ILE A 20 26.23 -11.20 22.77
C ILE A 20 26.70 -12.47 22.03
N PRO A 21 25.89 -13.14 21.17
CA PRO A 21 26.38 -14.27 20.39
C PRO A 21 27.58 -13.94 19.49
N PHE A 22 27.66 -12.69 18.99
CA PHE A 22 28.81 -12.23 18.20
C PHE A 22 30.07 -12.10 19.06
N LEU A 23 29.95 -11.52 20.26
CA LEU A 23 31.06 -11.41 21.21
C LEU A 23 31.58 -12.79 21.68
N LEU A 24 30.75 -13.82 21.62
CA LEU A 24 31.13 -15.19 21.94
C LEU A 24 31.86 -15.92 20.78
N LEU A 25 31.83 -15.40 19.55
CA LEU A 25 32.42 -16.07 18.39
C LEU A 25 33.94 -16.31 18.52
N PRO A 26 34.78 -15.34 18.94
CA PRO A 26 36.23 -15.54 19.09
C PRO A 26 36.58 -16.68 20.06
N TYR A 27 35.76 -16.85 21.10
CA TYR A 27 35.92 -17.92 22.07
C TYR A 27 35.56 -19.27 21.45
N LEU A 28 34.36 -19.36 20.86
CA LEU A 28 33.86 -20.61 20.26
C LEU A 28 34.72 -21.09 19.10
N SER A 29 35.18 -20.18 18.24
CA SER A 29 36.02 -20.52 17.10
C SER A 29 37.33 -21.17 17.55
N ARG A 30 37.99 -20.62 18.58
CA ARG A 30 39.23 -21.18 19.12
C ARG A 30 39.01 -22.49 19.85
N LYS A 31 38.00 -22.53 20.73
CA LYS A 31 37.74 -23.70 21.60
C LYS A 31 37.26 -24.91 20.81
N LEU A 32 36.46 -24.73 19.76
CA LEU A 32 35.90 -25.83 18.98
C LEU A 32 36.74 -26.24 17.76
N GLY A 33 37.62 -25.37 17.27
CA GLY A 33 38.24 -25.61 15.96
C GLY A 33 37.26 -25.33 14.81
N VAL A 34 37.75 -25.50 13.58
CA VAL A 34 36.91 -25.36 12.38
C VAL A 34 35.93 -26.52 12.28
N GLU A 35 36.39 -27.76 12.47
CA GLU A 35 35.57 -28.97 12.41
C GLU A 35 34.43 -28.94 13.43
N GLY A 36 34.76 -28.67 14.71
CA GLY A 36 33.74 -28.56 15.75
C GLY A 36 32.76 -27.40 15.53
N PHE A 37 33.19 -26.29 14.90
CA PHE A 37 32.26 -25.23 14.50
C PHE A 37 31.35 -25.66 13.34
N GLY A 38 31.87 -26.47 12.41
CA GLY A 38 31.11 -27.10 11.33
C GLY A 38 30.04 -28.06 11.86
N GLU A 39 30.43 -28.99 12.74
CA GLU A 39 29.53 -29.93 13.42
C GLU A 39 28.48 -29.18 14.25
N LEU A 40 28.87 -28.14 15.00
CA LEU A 40 27.93 -27.29 15.73
C LEU A 40 26.91 -26.63 14.80
N SER A 41 27.37 -26.11 13.66
CA SER A 41 26.50 -25.47 12.65
C SER A 41 25.52 -26.47 12.04
N TYR A 42 25.96 -27.71 11.79
CA TYR A 42 25.13 -28.80 11.31
C TYR A 42 23.98 -29.09 12.29
N TYR A 43 24.29 -29.28 13.57
CA TYR A 43 23.27 -29.53 14.60
C TYR A 43 22.34 -28.34 14.85
N GLN A 44 22.86 -27.10 14.75
CA GLN A 44 22.02 -25.90 14.85
C GLN A 44 20.99 -25.81 13.72
N THR A 45 21.27 -26.34 12.53
CA THR A 45 20.29 -26.42 11.45
C THR A 45 19.10 -27.31 11.85
N PHE A 46 19.35 -28.44 12.52
CA PHE A 46 18.26 -29.29 13.03
C PHE A 46 17.50 -28.61 14.17
N LEU A 47 18.18 -27.89 15.06
CA LEU A 47 17.52 -27.10 16.10
C LEU A 47 16.52 -26.11 15.50
N ALA A 48 16.93 -25.36 14.47
CA ALA A 48 16.06 -24.42 13.78
C ALA A 48 14.86 -25.12 13.12
N LEU A 49 15.08 -26.30 12.52
CA LEU A 49 14.01 -27.10 11.94
C LEU A 49 13.00 -27.57 13.01
N PHE A 50 13.48 -28.07 14.14
CA PHE A 50 12.64 -28.51 15.25
C PHE A 50 11.80 -27.36 15.81
N VAL A 51 12.38 -26.17 16.00
CA VAL A 51 11.64 -24.97 16.45
C VAL A 51 10.49 -24.62 15.50
N ILE A 52 10.66 -24.78 14.17
CA ILE A 52 9.59 -24.51 13.21
C ILE A 52 8.39 -25.46 13.41
N PHE A 53 8.64 -26.76 13.52
CA PHE A 53 7.57 -27.76 13.62
C PHE A 53 6.95 -27.83 15.03
N ILE A 54 7.78 -27.89 16.08
CA ILE A 54 7.34 -27.94 17.48
C ILE A 54 6.69 -26.62 17.92
N GLY A 55 7.16 -25.50 17.35
CA GLY A 55 6.64 -24.16 17.62
C GLY A 55 5.33 -23.84 16.92
N LEU A 56 5.13 -24.32 15.68
CA LEU A 56 3.92 -24.05 14.88
C LEU A 56 3.54 -22.55 14.84
N SER A 57 4.54 -21.66 14.85
CA SER A 57 4.41 -20.20 14.96
C SER A 57 3.41 -19.72 16.04
N GLN A 58 3.43 -20.37 17.20
CA GLN A 58 2.54 -20.03 18.32
C GLN A 58 2.71 -18.60 18.80
N GLU A 59 3.92 -18.05 18.77
CA GLU A 59 4.19 -16.66 19.11
C GLU A 59 3.39 -15.68 18.23
N GLY A 60 3.22 -15.99 16.94
CA GLY A 60 2.36 -15.24 16.02
C GLY A 60 0.88 -15.48 16.28
N ALA A 61 0.48 -16.74 16.54
CA ALA A 61 -0.91 -17.10 16.81
C ALA A 61 -1.45 -16.40 18.07
N VAL A 62 -0.63 -16.34 19.12
CA VAL A 62 -0.91 -15.68 20.40
C VAL A 62 -1.01 -14.17 20.21
N ALA A 63 -0.08 -13.56 19.48
CA ALA A 63 -0.14 -12.12 19.18
C ALA A 63 -1.41 -11.77 18.42
N ARG A 64 -1.74 -12.53 17.37
CA ARG A 64 -2.95 -12.34 16.57
C ARG A 64 -4.22 -12.53 17.41
N TYR A 65 -4.24 -13.53 18.29
CA TYR A 65 -5.38 -13.75 19.18
C TYR A 65 -5.58 -12.57 20.13
N PHE A 66 -4.51 -12.10 20.77
CA PHE A 66 -4.53 -10.98 21.70
C PHE A 66 -5.13 -9.73 21.06
N TYR A 67 -4.67 -9.34 19.87
CA TYR A 67 -5.15 -8.13 19.20
C TYR A 67 -6.55 -8.29 18.59
N ARG A 68 -6.92 -9.50 18.13
CA ARG A 68 -8.22 -9.72 17.47
C ARG A 68 -9.36 -10.00 18.45
N TYR A 69 -9.12 -10.77 19.50
CA TYR A 69 -10.16 -11.28 20.42
C TYR A 69 -9.94 -10.83 21.87
N GLY A 70 -8.86 -10.10 22.15
CA GLY A 70 -8.55 -9.60 23.48
C GLY A 70 -7.95 -10.65 24.42
N LYS A 71 -7.88 -10.32 25.71
CA LYS A 71 -7.15 -11.10 26.73
C LYS A 71 -7.95 -12.25 27.36
N ARG A 72 -9.29 -12.24 27.28
CA ARG A 72 -10.21 -13.08 28.08
C ARG A 72 -9.99 -14.58 27.93
N SER A 73 -9.53 -15.03 26.76
CA SER A 73 -9.27 -16.44 26.45
C SER A 73 -7.84 -16.68 25.93
N LEU A 74 -6.93 -15.71 26.12
CA LEU A 74 -5.54 -15.84 25.71
C LEU A 74 -4.84 -17.02 26.38
N HIS A 75 -5.13 -17.23 27.68
CA HIS A 75 -4.56 -18.34 28.44
C HIS A 75 -4.89 -19.69 27.82
N LEU A 76 -6.14 -19.89 27.36
CA LEU A 76 -6.56 -21.13 26.70
C LEU A 76 -5.70 -21.41 25.47
N VAL A 77 -5.51 -20.41 24.61
CA VAL A 77 -4.68 -20.53 23.39
C VAL A 77 -3.23 -20.86 23.74
N VAL A 78 -2.67 -20.17 24.73
CA VAL A 78 -1.30 -20.40 25.19
C VAL A 78 -1.14 -21.81 25.77
N THR A 79 -2.05 -22.26 26.63
CA THR A 79 -2.01 -23.61 27.21
C THR A 79 -2.21 -24.70 26.18
N THR A 80 -3.12 -24.50 25.21
CA THR A 80 -3.31 -25.45 24.11
C THR A 80 -2.08 -25.51 23.21
N GLY A 81 -1.44 -24.36 22.94
CA GLY A 81 -0.18 -24.30 22.22
C GLY A 81 0.95 -25.04 22.94
N TYR A 82 1.10 -24.82 24.26
CA TYR A 82 2.08 -25.55 25.07
C TYR A 82 1.80 -27.05 25.12
N ALA A 83 0.53 -27.46 25.21
CA ALA A 83 0.16 -28.87 25.10
C ALA A 83 0.58 -29.45 23.74
N TYR A 84 0.34 -28.74 22.64
CA TYR A 84 0.81 -29.14 21.31
C TYR A 84 2.35 -29.29 21.26
N THR A 85 3.08 -28.29 21.77
CA THR A 85 4.56 -28.32 21.83
C THR A 85 5.08 -29.50 22.64
N ILE A 86 4.47 -29.79 23.80
CA ILE A 86 4.84 -30.94 24.63
C ILE A 86 4.51 -32.25 23.91
N THR A 87 3.35 -32.37 23.26
CA THR A 87 2.97 -33.59 22.53
C THR A 87 3.90 -33.87 21.36
N ILE A 88 4.12 -32.91 20.47
CA ILE A 88 5.00 -33.08 19.31
C ILE A 88 6.46 -33.22 19.75
N GLY A 89 6.88 -32.46 20.77
CA GLY A 89 8.19 -32.57 21.39
C GLY A 89 8.43 -33.97 21.97
N ALA A 90 7.48 -34.52 22.73
CA ALA A 90 7.57 -35.86 23.31
C ALA A 90 7.67 -36.94 22.23
N LEU A 91 6.91 -36.83 21.13
CA LEU A 91 7.06 -37.73 19.98
C LEU A 91 8.47 -37.64 19.37
N GLY A 92 9.02 -36.43 19.25
CA GLY A 92 10.39 -36.21 18.82
C GLY A 92 11.43 -36.82 19.77
N LEU A 93 11.25 -36.67 21.08
CA LEU A 93 12.12 -37.26 22.10
C LEU A 93 12.10 -38.79 22.06
N ILE A 94 10.91 -39.39 21.93
CA ILE A 94 10.75 -40.85 21.77
C ILE A 94 11.47 -41.32 20.50
N ALA A 95 11.30 -40.61 19.38
CA ALA A 95 11.99 -40.94 18.13
C ALA A 95 13.52 -40.87 18.28
N CYS A 96 14.05 -39.84 18.96
CA CYS A 96 15.48 -39.71 19.22
C CYS A 96 16.01 -40.81 20.14
N TRP A 97 15.21 -41.21 21.14
CA TRP A 97 15.54 -42.31 22.04
C TRP A 97 15.61 -43.65 21.30
N ILE A 98 14.62 -43.95 20.43
CA ILE A 98 14.63 -45.14 19.58
C ILE A 98 15.84 -45.13 18.63
N ALA A 99 16.17 -43.97 18.05
CA ALA A 99 17.32 -43.79 17.19
C ALA A 99 18.67 -43.78 17.93
N LYS A 100 18.68 -43.83 19.27
CA LYS A 100 19.87 -43.71 20.13
C LYS A 100 20.72 -42.47 19.82
N SER A 101 20.07 -41.35 19.48
CA SER A 101 20.75 -40.10 19.14
C SER A 101 20.63 -39.08 20.27
N GLU A 102 21.66 -39.00 21.12
CA GLU A 102 21.67 -38.12 22.30
C GLU A 102 21.66 -36.63 21.92
N ILE A 103 22.47 -36.23 20.93
CA ILE A 103 22.53 -34.84 20.49
C ILE A 103 21.16 -34.39 19.96
N MET A 104 20.51 -35.20 19.12
CA MET A 104 19.17 -34.86 18.61
C MET A 104 18.14 -34.80 19.74
N PHE A 105 18.24 -35.66 20.76
CA PHE A 105 17.41 -35.59 21.95
C PHE A 105 17.56 -34.23 22.68
N TYR A 106 18.80 -33.77 22.89
CA TYR A 106 19.07 -32.46 23.50
C TYR A 106 18.53 -31.30 22.64
N LEU A 107 18.64 -31.41 21.31
CA LEU A 107 18.10 -30.39 20.39
C LEU A 107 16.58 -30.31 20.44
N VAL A 108 15.87 -31.45 20.42
CA VAL A 108 14.41 -31.49 20.57
C VAL A 108 14.01 -30.87 21.90
N LEU A 109 14.66 -31.26 23.00
CA LEU A 109 14.37 -30.70 24.31
C LEU A 109 14.63 -29.19 24.36
N SER A 110 15.75 -28.74 23.77
CA SER A 110 16.09 -27.32 23.68
C SER A 110 15.04 -26.53 22.88
N SER A 111 14.56 -27.09 21.76
CA SER A 111 13.52 -26.46 20.93
C SER A 111 12.20 -26.25 21.69
N ILE A 112 11.79 -27.18 22.56
CA ILE A 112 10.60 -27.06 23.41
C ILE A 112 10.72 -25.81 24.30
N PHE A 113 11.84 -25.66 25.00
CA PHE A 113 12.06 -24.51 25.87
C PHE A 113 12.23 -23.20 25.10
N GLN A 114 12.85 -23.21 23.91
CA GLN A 114 12.90 -22.04 23.04
C GLN A 114 11.50 -21.59 22.59
N VAL A 115 10.62 -22.52 22.24
CA VAL A 115 9.22 -22.22 21.90
C VAL A 115 8.47 -21.61 23.08
N PHE A 116 8.64 -22.16 24.29
CA PHE A 116 8.05 -21.57 25.49
C PHE A 116 8.50 -20.13 25.72
N LEU A 117 9.79 -19.86 25.59
CA LEU A 117 10.35 -18.51 25.70
C LEU A 117 9.83 -17.56 24.61
N ALA A 118 9.76 -18.02 23.37
CA ALA A 118 9.23 -17.22 22.25
C ALA A 118 7.77 -16.78 22.49
N VAL A 119 6.93 -17.70 22.98
CA VAL A 119 5.54 -17.38 23.36
C VAL A 119 5.49 -16.40 24.54
N GLN A 120 6.34 -16.58 25.56
CA GLN A 120 6.41 -15.67 26.72
C GLN A 120 6.84 -14.25 26.34
N LEU A 121 7.79 -14.12 25.41
CA LEU A 121 8.21 -12.85 24.82
C LEU A 121 7.05 -12.20 24.04
N SER A 122 6.34 -12.97 23.21
CA SER A 122 5.17 -12.48 22.45
C SER A 122 4.06 -11.95 23.38
N ILE A 123 3.73 -12.68 24.45
CA ILE A 123 2.73 -12.24 25.44
C ILE A 123 3.13 -10.90 26.07
N ARG A 124 4.39 -10.76 26.52
CA ARG A 124 4.90 -9.53 27.15
C ARG A 124 4.92 -8.37 26.17
N GLN A 125 5.31 -8.62 24.92
CA GLN A 125 5.27 -7.62 23.86
C GLN A 125 3.85 -7.13 23.60
N CYS A 126 2.88 -8.05 23.48
CA CYS A 126 1.47 -7.72 23.29
C CYS A 126 0.88 -6.94 24.47
N GLN A 127 1.31 -7.26 25.70
CA GLN A 127 0.93 -6.54 26.91
C GLN A 127 1.72 -5.24 27.13
N LYS A 128 2.61 -4.86 26.20
CA LYS A 128 3.49 -3.68 26.29
C LYS A 128 4.37 -3.66 27.55
N GLN A 129 4.80 -4.84 27.98
CA GLN A 129 5.72 -5.02 29.11
C GLN A 129 7.16 -5.00 28.62
N ALA A 130 7.68 -3.80 28.33
CA ALA A 130 9.01 -3.63 27.75
C ALA A 130 10.13 -4.16 28.66
N PHE A 131 10.09 -3.83 29.95
CA PHE A 131 11.14 -4.25 30.89
C PHE A 131 11.20 -5.78 31.10
N PRO A 132 10.10 -6.50 31.43
CA PRO A 132 10.14 -7.96 31.53
C PRO A 132 10.51 -8.67 30.22
N TYR A 133 10.17 -8.10 29.06
CA TYR A 133 10.59 -8.61 27.77
C TYR A 133 12.11 -8.51 27.61
N THR A 134 12.66 -7.31 27.83
CA THR A 134 14.09 -7.04 27.72
C THR A 134 14.90 -7.87 28.72
N LEU A 135 14.39 -8.05 29.95
CA LEU A 135 15.04 -8.89 30.96
C LEU A 135 15.16 -10.36 30.52
N ILE A 136 14.10 -10.94 29.95
CA ILE A 136 14.14 -12.31 29.42
C ILE A 136 15.13 -12.40 28.26
N GLN A 137 15.08 -11.43 27.33
CA GLN A 137 15.92 -11.45 26.13
C GLN A 137 17.42 -11.32 26.46
N LEU A 138 17.78 -10.38 27.34
CA LEU A 138 19.15 -10.22 27.83
C LEU A 138 19.56 -11.41 28.70
N GLY A 139 18.67 -11.87 29.58
CA GLY A 139 18.88 -13.07 30.40
C GLY A 139 19.25 -14.26 29.54
N SER A 140 18.45 -14.59 28.53
CA SER A 140 18.71 -15.67 27.57
C SER A 140 20.06 -15.55 26.88
N ALA A 141 20.44 -14.35 26.44
CA ALA A 141 21.71 -14.14 25.75
C ALA A 141 22.91 -14.29 26.70
N ILE A 142 22.84 -13.68 27.89
CA ILE A 142 23.91 -13.71 28.89
C ILE A 142 24.07 -15.12 29.47
N THR A 143 22.99 -15.79 29.90
CA THR A 143 23.09 -17.13 30.48
C THR A 143 23.57 -18.16 29.45
N ASN A 144 23.21 -17.99 28.17
CA ASN A 144 23.72 -18.84 27.10
C ASN A 144 25.25 -18.68 26.97
N ALA A 145 25.75 -17.45 26.93
CA ALA A 145 27.18 -17.19 26.88
C ALA A 145 27.90 -17.72 28.13
N VAL A 146 27.39 -17.41 29.32
CA VAL A 146 27.99 -17.83 30.60
C VAL A 146 28.03 -19.35 30.73
N PHE A 147 26.91 -20.05 30.56
CA PHE A 147 26.90 -21.52 30.66
C PHE A 147 27.77 -22.18 29.60
N THR A 148 27.96 -21.53 28.46
CA THR A 148 28.83 -22.07 27.42
C THR A 148 30.29 -21.97 27.77
N VAL A 149 30.73 -20.81 28.25
CA VAL A 149 32.10 -20.68 28.73
C VAL A 149 32.32 -21.66 29.89
N LEU A 150 31.41 -21.66 30.89
CA LEU A 150 31.53 -22.54 32.06
C LEU A 150 31.62 -24.02 31.69
N ILE A 151 30.68 -24.53 30.88
CA ILE A 151 30.68 -25.96 30.53
C ILE A 151 31.85 -26.31 29.62
N LEU A 152 32.19 -25.47 28.62
CA LEU A 152 33.31 -25.79 27.72
C LEU A 152 34.68 -25.70 28.40
N GLU A 153 34.82 -24.98 29.51
CA GLU A 153 36.06 -25.01 30.29
C GLU A 153 36.14 -26.18 31.29
N ILE A 154 35.02 -26.82 31.63
CA ILE A 154 34.99 -28.01 32.49
C ILE A 154 35.34 -29.28 31.70
N TYR A 155 34.95 -29.35 30.43
CA TYR A 155 35.11 -30.55 29.60
C TYR A 155 36.14 -30.32 28.49
N GLU A 156 36.89 -31.37 28.17
CA GLU A 156 37.90 -31.35 27.09
C GLU A 156 37.45 -32.10 25.82
N THR A 157 36.48 -33.02 25.94
CA THR A 157 35.97 -33.85 24.85
C THR A 157 34.48 -33.61 24.60
N ALA A 158 34.02 -34.02 23.40
CA ALA A 158 32.62 -33.85 22.95
C ALA A 158 32.11 -32.40 23.08
N LEU A 159 32.97 -31.42 22.80
CA LEU A 159 32.71 -30.00 23.06
C LEU A 159 31.45 -29.47 22.34
N VAL A 160 31.12 -30.00 21.16
CA VAL A 160 29.91 -29.61 20.41
C VAL A 160 28.64 -30.03 21.15
N GLU A 161 28.59 -31.28 21.62
CA GLU A 161 27.51 -31.77 22.48
C GLU A 161 27.40 -30.92 23.76
N LYS A 162 28.54 -30.62 24.40
CA LYS A 162 28.56 -29.80 25.63
C LYS A 162 28.09 -28.36 25.40
N ARG A 163 28.37 -27.76 24.24
CA ARG A 163 27.81 -26.47 23.82
C ARG A 163 26.29 -26.56 23.65
N ILE A 164 25.78 -27.65 23.07
CA ILE A 164 24.33 -27.88 22.92
C ILE A 164 23.65 -28.01 24.28
N ILE A 165 24.28 -28.75 25.21
CA ILE A 165 23.82 -28.86 26.61
C ILE A 165 23.83 -27.49 27.29
N ALA A 166 24.87 -26.67 27.10
CA ALA A 166 24.91 -25.30 27.66
C ALA A 166 23.74 -24.43 27.17
N VAL A 167 23.42 -24.50 25.87
CA VAL A 167 22.26 -23.81 25.30
C VAL A 167 20.95 -24.34 25.91
N LEU A 168 20.81 -25.66 26.05
CA LEU A 168 19.66 -26.29 26.69
C LEU A 168 19.50 -25.83 28.16
N CYS A 169 20.55 -25.89 28.97
CA CYS A 169 20.56 -25.42 30.36
C CYS A 169 20.15 -23.96 30.47
N SER A 170 20.64 -23.10 29.56
CA SER A 170 20.27 -21.68 29.52
C SER A 170 18.79 -21.49 29.20
N ASN A 171 18.27 -22.23 28.22
CA ASN A 171 16.85 -22.16 27.85
C ASN A 171 15.95 -22.63 29.00
N ILE A 172 16.31 -23.73 29.67
CA ILE A 172 15.60 -24.23 30.86
C ILE A 172 15.61 -23.17 31.96
N PHE A 173 16.80 -22.67 32.32
CA PHE A 173 16.97 -21.68 33.39
C PHE A 173 16.11 -20.44 33.16
N ILE A 174 16.18 -19.85 31.96
CA ILE A 174 15.40 -18.65 31.65
C ILE A 174 13.92 -18.96 31.49
N ALA A 175 13.53 -20.14 31.00
CA ALA A 175 12.11 -20.52 30.95
C ALA A 175 11.49 -20.63 32.35
N VAL A 176 12.21 -21.26 33.28
CA VAL A 176 11.81 -21.35 34.69
C VAL A 176 11.74 -19.97 35.32
N LEU A 177 12.76 -19.13 35.12
CA LEU A 177 12.78 -17.76 35.64
C LEU A 177 11.62 -16.92 35.07
N ALA A 178 11.38 -17.00 33.76
CA ALA A 178 10.29 -16.31 33.08
C ALA A 178 8.92 -16.76 33.60
N TYR A 179 8.76 -18.05 33.93
CA TYR A 179 7.56 -18.58 34.54
C TYR A 179 7.35 -18.05 35.96
N ILE A 180 8.39 -18.06 36.81
CA ILE A 180 8.34 -17.54 38.19
C ILE A 180 7.96 -16.06 38.19
N ILE A 181 8.59 -15.25 37.33
CA ILE A 181 8.30 -13.81 37.19
C ILE A 181 6.86 -13.57 36.67
N TYR A 182 6.31 -14.50 35.87
CA TYR A 182 4.98 -14.36 35.27
C TYR A 182 3.83 -14.79 36.19
N LYS A 183 4.11 -15.38 37.37
CA LYS A 183 3.08 -16.01 38.23
C LYS A 183 2.03 -14.99 38.70
N ARG A 184 0.94 -14.83 37.93
CA ARG A 184 -0.29 -14.12 38.32
C ARG A 184 -1.37 -15.12 38.70
N LYS A 185 -2.14 -14.80 39.76
CA LYS A 185 -3.41 -15.45 40.11
C LYS A 185 -4.39 -15.30 38.94
N THR A 186 -4.44 -16.29 38.06
CA THR A 186 -5.46 -16.38 37.01
C THR A 186 -6.52 -17.34 37.54
N ALA A 187 -7.79 -16.92 37.57
CA ALA A 187 -8.87 -17.81 37.97
C ALA A 187 -8.86 -19.06 37.08
N THR A 188 -8.68 -20.23 37.69
CA THR A 188 -8.75 -21.52 37.01
C THR A 188 -10.15 -21.67 36.45
N LYS A 189 -10.29 -21.59 35.13
CA LYS A 189 -11.56 -21.94 34.46
C LYS A 189 -11.69 -23.47 34.44
N ILE A 190 -12.92 -23.94 34.54
CA ILE A 190 -13.28 -25.36 34.42
C ILE A 190 -12.80 -25.86 33.05
N PHE A 191 -12.17 -27.03 33.02
CA PHE A 191 -11.71 -27.69 31.81
C PHE A 191 -12.89 -28.02 30.88
N SER A 192 -12.79 -27.68 29.59
CA SER A 192 -13.81 -27.99 28.59
C SER A 192 -13.17 -28.49 27.31
N ILE A 193 -13.36 -29.78 27.00
CA ILE A 193 -12.71 -30.43 25.85
C ILE A 193 -13.07 -29.76 24.52
N GLY A 194 -14.31 -29.27 24.36
CA GLY A 194 -14.74 -28.53 23.19
C GLY A 194 -13.99 -27.21 22.99
N GLN A 195 -13.69 -26.48 24.08
CA GLN A 195 -12.93 -25.23 24.02
C GLN A 195 -11.46 -25.47 23.67
N TYR A 196 -10.83 -26.51 24.24
CA TYR A 196 -9.45 -26.87 23.90
C TYR A 196 -9.34 -27.38 22.46
N LYS A 197 -10.32 -28.15 21.96
CA LYS A 197 -10.39 -28.57 20.55
C LYS A 197 -10.49 -27.36 19.61
N LEU A 198 -11.33 -26.37 19.93
CA LEU A 198 -11.44 -25.14 19.14
C LEU A 198 -10.14 -24.32 19.15
N ALA A 199 -9.52 -24.18 20.33
CA ALA A 199 -8.23 -23.50 20.46
C ALA A 199 -7.10 -24.22 19.69
N LEU A 200 -7.11 -25.56 19.67
CA LEU A 200 -6.15 -26.36 18.92
C LEU A 200 -6.31 -26.13 17.42
N TRP A 201 -7.56 -26.20 16.91
CA TRP A 201 -7.85 -25.87 15.52
C TRP A 201 -7.44 -24.45 15.15
N TYR A 202 -7.61 -23.49 16.07
CA TYR A 202 -7.12 -22.13 15.87
C TYR A 202 -5.60 -22.07 15.72
N VAL A 203 -4.84 -22.72 16.61
CA VAL A 203 -3.37 -22.75 16.56
C VAL A 203 -2.89 -23.44 15.28
N ILE A 204 -3.48 -24.59 14.91
CA ILE A 204 -3.13 -25.32 13.68
C ILE A 204 -3.47 -24.52 12.43
N ALA A 205 -4.67 -23.95 12.34
CA ALA A 205 -5.10 -23.17 11.18
C ALA A 205 -4.24 -21.92 10.98
N PHE A 206 -3.73 -21.32 12.06
CA PHE A 206 -2.79 -20.21 11.97
C PHE A 206 -1.37 -20.68 11.62
N GLY A 207 -0.88 -21.71 12.31
CA GLY A 207 0.52 -22.10 12.27
C GLY A 207 0.92 -22.95 11.07
N PHE A 208 0.02 -23.79 10.54
CA PHE A 208 0.35 -24.67 9.40
C PHE A 208 0.78 -23.88 8.15
N PRO A 209 0.08 -22.81 7.73
CA PRO A 209 0.57 -21.94 6.66
C PRO A 209 1.94 -21.29 6.97
N MET A 210 2.20 -20.97 8.24
CA MET A 210 3.44 -20.34 8.67
C MET A 210 4.65 -21.28 8.61
N ILE A 211 4.46 -22.60 8.66
CA ILE A 211 5.54 -23.58 8.42
C ILE A 211 6.15 -23.35 7.04
N PHE A 212 5.33 -23.13 5.99
CA PHE A 212 5.85 -22.88 4.64
C PHE A 212 6.59 -21.53 4.53
N HIS A 213 6.11 -20.52 5.25
CA HIS A 213 6.74 -19.20 5.29
C HIS A 213 8.11 -19.25 5.98
N HIS A 214 8.16 -19.76 7.21
CA HIS A 214 9.42 -19.91 7.96
C HIS A 214 10.33 -20.96 7.31
N GLY A 215 9.77 -22.03 6.77
CA GLY A 215 10.48 -23.05 6.00
C GLY A 215 11.19 -22.46 4.78
N SER A 216 10.59 -21.49 4.08
CA SER A 216 11.26 -20.80 2.97
C SER A 216 12.50 -20.02 3.41
N PHE A 217 12.46 -19.37 4.57
CA PHE A 217 13.63 -18.69 5.14
C PHE A 217 14.69 -19.68 5.63
N PHE A 218 14.27 -20.77 6.28
CA PHE A 218 15.15 -21.85 6.71
C PHE A 218 15.89 -22.47 5.53
N ILE A 219 15.19 -22.80 4.44
CA ILE A 219 15.77 -23.39 3.24
C ILE A 219 16.91 -22.51 2.70
N LYS A 220 16.67 -21.20 2.55
CA LYS A 220 17.68 -20.27 2.01
C LYS A 220 18.81 -19.92 2.97
N GLY A 221 18.59 -20.09 4.27
CA GLY A 221 19.50 -19.59 5.29
C GLY A 221 20.35 -20.66 5.98
N GLN A 222 19.91 -21.93 5.99
CA GLN A 222 20.55 -22.97 6.80
C GLN A 222 20.54 -24.38 6.20
N LEU A 223 19.67 -24.69 5.23
CA LEU A 223 19.55 -26.06 4.68
C LEU A 223 20.81 -26.51 3.94
N ASP A 224 21.51 -25.59 3.30
CA ASP A 224 22.84 -25.78 2.68
C ASP A 224 23.83 -26.49 3.61
N ARG A 225 23.83 -26.16 4.90
CA ARG A 225 24.73 -26.75 5.90
C ARG A 225 24.62 -28.26 6.00
N ILE A 226 23.41 -28.83 5.86
CA ILE A 226 23.20 -30.28 5.88
C ILE A 226 23.87 -30.93 4.66
N PHE A 227 23.70 -30.33 3.48
CA PHE A 227 24.30 -30.85 2.26
C PHE A 227 25.82 -30.72 2.25
N ILE A 228 26.35 -29.59 2.76
CA ILE A 228 27.79 -29.37 2.83
C ILE A 228 28.45 -30.38 3.78
N TYR A 229 27.86 -30.61 4.96
CA TYR A 229 28.38 -31.57 5.94
C TYR A 229 28.57 -32.97 5.36
N HIS A 230 27.61 -33.45 4.57
CA HIS A 230 27.63 -34.81 4.00
C HIS A 230 28.41 -34.93 2.67
N ARG A 231 28.60 -33.83 1.94
CA ARG A 231 29.22 -33.85 0.60
C ARG A 231 30.69 -33.46 0.60
N PHE A 232 31.08 -32.55 1.49
CA PHE A 232 32.43 -32.02 1.62
C PHE A 232 33.03 -32.53 2.95
N SER A 233 33.46 -31.63 3.83
CA SER A 233 33.98 -31.98 5.15
C SER A 233 33.37 -31.11 6.25
N GLU A 234 33.59 -31.49 7.51
CA GLU A 234 33.20 -30.69 8.66
C GLU A 234 33.98 -29.36 8.71
N ALA A 235 35.26 -29.38 8.35
CA ALA A 235 36.10 -28.19 8.26
C ALA A 235 35.57 -27.21 7.20
N ASP A 236 35.20 -27.73 6.02
CA ASP A 236 34.58 -26.96 4.95
C ASP A 236 33.28 -26.27 5.42
N LEU A 237 32.43 -27.01 6.13
CA LEU A 237 31.23 -26.44 6.74
C LEU A 237 31.57 -25.40 7.81
N GLY A 238 32.63 -25.61 8.59
CA GLY A 238 33.07 -24.68 9.63
C GLY A 238 33.45 -23.32 9.08
N LEU A 239 34.27 -23.28 8.01
CA LEU A 239 34.63 -22.03 7.32
C LEU A 239 33.40 -21.35 6.71
N TYR A 240 32.58 -22.12 6.00
CA TYR A 240 31.35 -21.64 5.36
C TYR A 240 30.37 -21.03 6.37
N ALA A 241 30.09 -21.76 7.45
CA ALA A 241 29.15 -21.35 8.48
C ALA A 241 29.66 -20.16 9.29
N MET A 242 30.96 -20.09 9.58
CA MET A 242 31.57 -18.94 10.24
C MET A 242 31.42 -17.69 9.38
N GLY A 243 31.68 -17.80 8.07
CA GLY A 243 31.48 -16.72 7.11
C GLY A 243 30.03 -16.21 7.10
N ALA A 244 29.06 -17.14 7.03
CA ALA A 244 27.64 -16.82 7.10
C ALA A 244 27.25 -16.14 8.43
N GLN A 245 27.80 -16.63 9.55
CA GLN A 245 27.50 -16.11 10.90
C GLN A 245 27.99 -14.67 11.08
N ILE A 246 29.19 -14.34 10.61
CA ILE A 246 29.71 -12.96 10.63
C ILE A 246 28.88 -12.06 9.72
N ALA A 247 28.59 -12.50 8.49
CA ALA A 247 27.80 -11.71 7.55
C ALA A 247 26.37 -11.43 8.06
N SER A 248 25.80 -12.32 8.87
CA SER A 248 24.45 -12.15 9.44
C SER A 248 24.30 -10.90 10.32
N ILE A 249 25.40 -10.35 10.86
CA ILE A 249 25.39 -9.10 11.65
C ILE A 249 24.85 -7.94 10.82
N LEU A 250 25.24 -7.88 9.54
CA LEU A 250 24.76 -6.85 8.62
C LEU A 250 23.24 -6.93 8.45
N SER A 251 22.67 -8.14 8.42
CA SER A 251 21.21 -8.32 8.32
C SER A 251 20.49 -7.73 9.54
N VAL A 252 21.04 -7.87 10.75
CA VAL A 252 20.48 -7.29 11.98
C VAL A 252 20.43 -5.77 11.87
N VAL A 253 21.52 -5.15 11.40
CA VAL A 253 21.60 -3.70 11.19
C VAL A 253 20.60 -3.24 10.13
N ILE A 254 20.58 -3.87 8.95
CA ILE A 254 19.66 -3.52 7.85
C ILE A 254 18.20 -3.60 8.32
N LEU A 255 17.83 -4.68 9.01
CA LEU A 255 16.46 -4.87 9.47
C LEU A 255 16.07 -3.91 10.59
N ALA A 256 17.00 -3.53 11.48
CA ALA A 256 16.77 -2.51 12.50
C ALA A 256 16.50 -1.13 11.86
N VAL A 257 17.32 -0.74 10.88
CA VAL A 257 17.13 0.50 10.11
C VAL A 257 15.79 0.47 9.38
N ASN A 258 15.45 -0.65 8.72
CA ASN A 258 14.17 -0.79 8.04
C ASN A 258 12.98 -0.66 8.99
N LYS A 259 13.04 -1.31 10.16
CA LYS A 259 11.99 -1.22 11.18
C LYS A 259 11.77 0.22 11.66
N ALA A 260 12.82 1.03 11.72
CA ALA A 260 12.72 2.45 12.03
C ALA A 260 12.17 3.30 10.88
N LEU A 261 12.49 2.99 9.62
CA LEU A 261 12.11 3.79 8.45
C LEU A 261 10.71 3.48 7.89
N VAL A 262 10.20 2.26 8.07
CA VAL A 262 8.92 1.81 7.51
C VAL A 262 7.72 2.73 7.85
N PRO A 263 7.54 3.21 9.10
CA PRO A 263 6.42 4.11 9.43
C PRO A 263 6.44 5.42 8.60
N TYR A 264 7.61 6.05 8.47
CA TYR A 264 7.78 7.28 7.69
C TYR A 264 7.58 7.04 6.20
N LEU A 265 8.04 5.89 5.70
CA LEU A 265 7.79 5.49 4.31
C LEU A 265 6.28 5.34 4.05
N PHE A 266 5.55 4.65 4.94
CA PHE A 266 4.11 4.44 4.78
C PHE A 266 3.31 5.73 4.87
N GLU A 267 3.71 6.65 5.74
CA GLU A 267 3.11 7.98 5.82
C GLU A 267 3.31 8.77 4.50
N ARG A 268 4.52 8.76 3.95
CA ARG A 268 4.81 9.44 2.67
C ARG A 268 4.13 8.78 1.47
N LEU A 269 3.99 7.45 1.46
CA LEU A 269 3.19 6.72 0.48
C LEU A 269 1.70 7.12 0.58
N LYS A 270 1.16 7.22 1.79
CA LYS A 270 -0.22 7.68 2.03
C LYS A 270 -0.47 9.11 1.57
N GLN A 271 0.51 10.00 1.78
CA GLN A 271 0.46 11.39 1.30
C GLN A 271 0.70 11.51 -0.21
N GLY A 272 1.16 10.44 -0.88
CA GLY A 272 1.51 10.44 -2.30
C GLY A 272 2.78 11.23 -2.64
N THR A 273 3.58 11.61 -1.64
CA THR A 273 4.85 12.32 -1.82
C THR A 273 5.96 11.36 -2.27
N VAL A 274 5.89 10.10 -1.83
CA VAL A 274 6.68 8.98 -2.35
C VAL A 274 5.76 8.10 -3.20
N THR A 275 6.27 7.60 -4.32
CA THR A 275 5.53 6.73 -5.25
C THR A 275 6.36 5.50 -5.59
N LEU A 276 5.77 4.48 -6.22
CA LEU A 276 6.52 3.30 -6.64
C LEU A 276 7.75 3.65 -7.50
N LYS A 277 7.64 4.63 -8.41
CA LYS A 277 8.77 5.04 -9.26
C LYS A 277 9.96 5.57 -8.43
N HIS A 278 9.69 6.29 -7.34
CA HIS A 278 10.74 6.72 -6.41
C HIS A 278 11.39 5.51 -5.74
N LEU A 279 10.58 4.55 -5.28
CA LEU A 279 11.10 3.34 -4.62
C LEU A 279 11.90 2.45 -5.57
N GLN A 280 11.49 2.31 -6.83
CA GLN A 280 12.26 1.61 -7.84
C GLN A 280 13.58 2.30 -8.14
N LYS A 281 13.57 3.64 -8.21
CA LYS A 281 14.78 4.44 -8.39
C LYS A 281 15.73 4.31 -7.19
N TRP A 282 15.21 4.33 -5.97
CA TRP A 282 15.99 4.11 -4.75
C TRP A 282 16.52 2.68 -4.65
N ALA A 283 15.72 1.68 -5.01
CA ALA A 283 16.18 0.30 -5.09
C ALA A 283 17.34 0.17 -6.09
N MET A 284 17.22 0.76 -7.28
CA MET A 284 18.28 0.79 -8.28
C MET A 284 19.53 1.52 -7.77
N TYR A 285 19.38 2.70 -7.16
CA TYR A 285 20.52 3.43 -6.58
C TYR A 285 21.18 2.68 -5.43
N SER A 286 20.41 1.95 -4.62
CA SER A 286 20.98 1.16 -3.54
C SER A 286 21.83 -0.01 -4.04
N LEU A 287 21.71 -0.43 -5.31
CA LEU A 287 22.61 -1.43 -5.90
C LEU A 287 24.08 -0.97 -5.92
N PHE A 288 24.36 0.33 -5.95
CA PHE A 288 25.73 0.84 -5.82
C PHE A 288 26.31 0.63 -4.41
N ILE A 289 25.44 0.53 -3.39
CA ILE A 289 25.84 0.30 -2.00
C ILE A 289 26.02 -1.20 -1.72
N VAL A 290 25.31 -2.07 -2.45
CA VAL A 290 25.33 -3.53 -2.27
C VAL A 290 26.74 -4.15 -2.22
N PRO A 291 27.69 -3.83 -3.14
CA PRO A 291 29.02 -4.42 -3.08
C PRO A 291 29.91 -3.83 -1.98
N ILE A 292 29.58 -2.67 -1.40
CA ILE A 292 30.46 -1.94 -0.48
C ILE A 292 30.89 -2.80 0.72
N PRO A 293 30.00 -3.48 1.46
CA PRO A 293 30.42 -4.31 2.59
C PRO A 293 31.34 -5.46 2.19
N SER A 294 31.07 -6.08 1.03
CA SER A 294 31.90 -7.15 0.47
C SER A 294 33.29 -6.66 0.08
N LEU A 295 33.37 -5.51 -0.62
CA LEU A 295 34.62 -4.87 -1.02
C LEU A 295 35.44 -4.44 0.21
N ILE A 296 34.82 -3.87 1.23
CA ILE A 296 35.49 -3.53 2.50
C ILE A 296 36.11 -4.79 3.11
N THR A 297 35.39 -5.91 3.15
CA THR A 297 35.94 -7.18 3.62
C THR A 297 37.14 -7.65 2.81
N LEU A 298 37.12 -7.47 1.48
CA LEU A 298 38.27 -7.82 0.64
C LEU A 298 39.51 -6.95 0.92
N LEU A 299 39.32 -5.69 1.31
CA LEU A 299 40.41 -4.78 1.71
C LEU A 299 40.97 -5.08 3.11
N ILE A 300 40.17 -5.66 4.00
CA ILE A 300 40.63 -6.05 5.35
C ILE A 300 41.67 -7.19 5.22
N PRO A 301 42.86 -7.07 5.82
CA PRO A 301 43.86 -8.13 5.81
C PRO A 301 43.31 -9.42 6.44
N GLU A 302 43.64 -10.58 5.85
CA GLU A 302 43.16 -11.87 6.36
C GLU A 302 43.62 -12.12 7.80
N GLN A 303 44.79 -11.58 8.17
CA GLN A 303 45.34 -11.61 9.52
C GLN A 303 44.39 -11.04 10.58
N LEU A 304 43.51 -10.09 10.23
CA LEU A 304 42.52 -9.59 11.20
C LEU A 304 41.44 -10.64 11.50
N PHE A 305 41.04 -11.43 10.49
CA PHE A 305 40.11 -12.55 10.68
C PHE A 305 40.75 -13.67 11.50
N LEU A 306 42.01 -14.00 11.22
CA LEU A 306 42.78 -15.00 11.97
C LEU A 306 43.04 -14.52 13.41
N TRP A 307 43.36 -13.24 13.61
CA TRP A 307 43.47 -12.64 14.93
C TRP A 307 42.14 -12.68 15.69
N LEU A 308 41.00 -12.53 15.00
CA LEU A 308 39.70 -12.58 15.66
C LEU A 308 39.25 -14.01 15.96
N LEU A 309 39.46 -14.96 15.04
CA LEU A 309 38.85 -16.30 15.07
C LEU A 309 39.83 -17.43 15.44
N GLY A 310 41.12 -17.20 15.29
CA GLY A 310 42.19 -18.21 15.37
C GLY A 310 42.73 -18.59 14.00
N GLU A 311 44.01 -18.99 13.95
CA GLU A 311 44.76 -19.34 12.72
C GLU A 311 44.09 -20.45 11.90
N GLN A 312 43.37 -21.36 12.57
CA GLN A 312 42.65 -22.46 11.92
C GLN A 312 41.56 -21.99 10.94
N PHE A 313 41.06 -20.76 11.02
CA PHE A 313 40.01 -20.23 10.13
C PHE A 313 40.52 -19.57 8.85
N GLN A 314 41.67 -20.01 8.33
CA GLN A 314 42.19 -19.56 7.04
C GLN A 314 41.17 -19.77 5.91
N GLY A 315 41.01 -18.79 5.03
CA GLY A 315 40.03 -18.80 3.95
C GLY A 315 38.63 -18.29 4.32
N VAL A 316 38.31 -18.08 5.61
CA VAL A 316 36.98 -17.59 6.04
C VAL A 316 36.59 -16.25 5.40
N LYS A 317 37.57 -15.39 5.13
CA LYS A 317 37.41 -14.07 4.52
C LYS A 317 36.62 -14.13 3.21
N TYR A 318 36.85 -15.16 2.39
CA TYR A 318 36.15 -15.36 1.13
C TYR A 318 34.64 -15.54 1.34
N TYR A 319 34.25 -16.42 2.28
CA TYR A 319 32.85 -16.67 2.60
C TYR A 319 32.18 -15.43 3.21
N VAL A 320 32.86 -14.71 4.11
CA VAL A 320 32.35 -13.45 4.67
C VAL A 320 32.02 -12.46 3.56
N ALA A 321 32.94 -12.27 2.59
CA ALA A 321 32.74 -11.34 1.48
C ALA A 321 31.51 -11.70 0.63
N LEU A 322 31.32 -12.97 0.26
CA LEU A 322 30.18 -13.40 -0.55
C LEU A 322 28.84 -13.34 0.20
N PHE A 323 28.81 -13.73 1.47
CA PHE A 323 27.59 -13.62 2.26
C PHE A 323 27.21 -12.18 2.57
N LEU A 324 28.18 -11.26 2.72
CA LEU A 324 27.90 -9.83 2.83
C LEU A 324 27.31 -9.27 1.53
N LEU A 325 27.77 -9.74 0.37
CA LEU A 325 27.16 -9.38 -0.92
C LEU A 325 25.69 -9.83 -1.00
N SER A 326 25.42 -11.10 -0.66
CA SER A 326 24.06 -11.64 -0.63
C SER A 326 23.18 -10.91 0.39
N THR A 327 23.68 -10.65 1.60
CA THR A 327 22.96 -9.97 2.67
C THR A 327 22.64 -8.52 2.30
N SER A 328 23.56 -7.83 1.62
CA SER A 328 23.35 -6.43 1.21
C SER A 328 22.24 -6.27 0.17
N LEU A 329 21.94 -7.32 -0.62
CA LEU A 329 20.80 -7.33 -1.55
C LEU A 329 19.43 -7.24 -0.84
N ILE A 330 19.38 -7.41 0.50
CA ILE A 330 18.19 -7.10 1.30
C ILE A 330 17.82 -5.61 1.19
N ILE A 331 18.79 -4.70 1.03
CA ILE A 331 18.55 -3.24 0.97
C ILE A 331 17.62 -2.87 -0.20
N PRO A 332 17.94 -3.17 -1.49
CA PRO A 332 17.04 -2.89 -2.61
C PRO A 332 15.72 -3.66 -2.50
N TYR A 333 15.75 -4.87 -1.91
CA TYR A 333 14.55 -5.68 -1.69
C TYR A 333 13.55 -4.97 -0.78
N LEU A 334 14.02 -4.34 0.30
CA LEU A 334 13.18 -3.68 1.28
C LEU A 334 12.42 -2.48 0.71
N PHE A 335 13.02 -1.71 -0.21
CA PHE A 335 12.32 -0.63 -0.90
C PHE A 335 11.10 -1.12 -1.69
N LEU A 336 11.23 -2.26 -2.38
CA LEU A 336 10.15 -2.82 -3.20
C LEU A 336 9.11 -3.56 -2.36
N VAL A 337 9.54 -4.41 -1.43
CA VAL A 337 8.62 -5.24 -0.65
C VAL A 337 7.77 -4.39 0.30
N ASN A 338 8.32 -3.31 0.87
CA ASN A 338 7.57 -2.43 1.76
C ASN A 338 6.41 -1.73 1.04
N TYR A 339 6.54 -1.42 -0.26
CA TYR A 339 5.41 -0.93 -1.07
C TYR A 339 4.30 -1.98 -1.16
N LEU A 340 4.65 -3.24 -1.44
CA LEU A 340 3.67 -4.33 -1.49
C LEU A 340 3.02 -4.57 -0.13
N PHE A 341 3.77 -4.46 0.97
CA PHE A 341 3.23 -4.53 2.33
C PHE A 341 2.24 -3.38 2.60
N TYR A 342 2.59 -2.15 2.25
CA TYR A 342 1.72 -0.99 2.41
C TYR A 342 0.37 -1.18 1.69
N HIS A 343 0.40 -1.74 0.47
CA HIS A 343 -0.81 -2.02 -0.32
C HIS A 343 -1.48 -3.38 -0.02
N GLY A 344 -1.02 -4.11 1.00
CA GLY A 344 -1.61 -5.38 1.42
C GLY A 344 -1.45 -6.53 0.40
N LYS A 345 -0.45 -6.49 -0.47
CA LYS A 345 -0.20 -7.45 -1.57
C LYS A 345 0.56 -8.70 -1.11
N THR A 346 0.18 -9.27 0.03
CA THR A 346 0.89 -10.39 0.67
C THR A 346 0.98 -11.65 -0.20
N LYS A 347 -0.02 -11.92 -1.05
CA LYS A 347 0.02 -13.03 -2.02
C LYS A 347 1.18 -12.90 -3.01
N GLN A 348 1.48 -11.69 -3.48
CA GLN A 348 2.58 -11.45 -4.41
C GLN A 348 3.92 -11.60 -3.71
N ILE A 349 4.04 -11.10 -2.48
CA ILE A 349 5.24 -11.26 -1.64
C ILE A 349 5.54 -12.76 -1.45
N SER A 350 4.51 -13.55 -1.12
CA SER A 350 4.63 -15.01 -0.97
C SER A 350 5.06 -15.68 -2.28
N TYR A 351 4.45 -15.33 -3.42
CA TYR A 351 4.82 -15.87 -4.73
C TYR A 351 6.29 -15.59 -5.08
N CYS A 352 6.74 -14.34 -4.90
CA CYS A 352 8.13 -13.96 -5.15
C CYS A 352 9.10 -14.73 -4.25
N SER A 353 8.72 -14.92 -2.98
CA SER A 353 9.53 -15.64 -2.00
C SER A 353 9.69 -17.11 -2.37
N VAL A 354 8.57 -17.81 -2.66
CA VAL A 354 8.54 -19.23 -3.07
C VAL A 354 9.32 -19.45 -4.35
N LEU A 355 9.11 -18.61 -5.38
CA LEU A 355 9.85 -18.72 -6.64
C LEU A 355 11.36 -18.58 -6.42
N SER A 356 11.79 -17.59 -5.63
CA SER A 356 13.19 -17.41 -5.26
C SER A 356 13.72 -18.59 -4.43
N THR A 357 12.89 -19.26 -3.61
CA THR A 357 13.29 -20.49 -2.89
C THR A 357 13.50 -21.66 -3.84
N GLY A 358 12.64 -21.84 -4.84
CA GLY A 358 12.84 -22.85 -5.87
C GLY A 358 14.14 -22.63 -6.64
N ILE A 359 14.44 -21.39 -7.00
CA ILE A 359 15.68 -21.05 -7.70
C ILE A 359 16.91 -21.27 -6.82
N TYR A 360 16.83 -20.91 -5.54
CA TYR A 360 17.89 -21.22 -4.57
C TYR A 360 18.17 -22.73 -4.52
N LEU A 361 17.13 -23.57 -4.43
CA LEU A 361 17.29 -25.03 -4.39
C LEU A 361 17.91 -25.60 -5.68
N ILE A 362 17.48 -25.10 -6.85
CA ILE A 362 18.06 -25.49 -8.13
C ILE A 362 19.54 -25.09 -8.20
N ALA A 363 19.86 -23.86 -7.82
CA ALA A 363 21.24 -23.36 -7.82
C ALA A 363 22.12 -24.14 -6.84
N LEU A 364 21.64 -24.35 -5.60
CA LEU A 364 22.32 -25.16 -4.60
C LEU A 364 22.58 -26.56 -5.15
N GLY A 365 21.55 -27.26 -5.63
CA GLY A 365 21.67 -28.62 -6.16
C GLY A 365 22.71 -28.75 -7.28
N GLY A 366 22.78 -27.78 -8.20
CA GLY A 366 23.81 -27.76 -9.25
C GLY A 366 25.21 -27.47 -8.72
N LEU A 367 25.35 -26.48 -7.83
CA LEU A 367 26.64 -26.05 -7.28
C LEU A 367 27.24 -27.07 -6.29
N MET A 368 26.42 -27.92 -5.67
CA MET A 368 26.90 -29.03 -4.82
C MET A 368 27.79 -30.05 -5.56
N PHE A 369 27.74 -30.09 -6.91
CA PHE A 369 28.62 -30.94 -7.73
C PHE A 369 29.92 -30.25 -8.15
N THR A 370 30.14 -29.01 -7.69
CA THR A 370 31.35 -28.22 -7.94
C THR A 370 32.17 -28.06 -6.65
N GLU A 371 33.04 -27.06 -6.57
CA GLU A 371 33.77 -26.73 -5.34
C GLU A 371 32.88 -25.99 -4.33
N ILE A 372 33.16 -26.16 -3.04
CA ILE A 372 32.44 -25.46 -1.96
C ILE A 372 32.50 -23.93 -2.08
N SER A 373 33.58 -23.41 -2.66
CA SER A 373 33.77 -21.98 -2.93
C SER A 373 32.62 -21.39 -3.75
N TYR A 374 31.93 -22.20 -4.57
CA TYR A 374 30.82 -21.73 -5.40
C TYR A 374 29.46 -21.73 -4.69
N ILE A 375 29.27 -22.51 -3.63
CA ILE A 375 27.96 -22.67 -2.97
C ILE A 375 27.31 -21.36 -2.50
N PRO A 376 28.05 -20.38 -1.91
CA PRO A 376 27.44 -19.11 -1.51
C PRO A 376 26.77 -18.33 -2.66
N TRP A 377 27.14 -18.60 -3.91
CA TRP A 377 26.50 -17.97 -5.08
C TRP A 377 25.04 -18.37 -5.24
N ALA A 378 24.59 -19.51 -4.69
CA ALA A 378 23.16 -19.85 -4.66
C ALA A 378 22.33 -18.77 -3.93
N SER A 379 22.87 -18.26 -2.82
CA SER A 379 22.24 -17.18 -2.03
C SER A 379 22.27 -15.85 -2.78
N VAL A 380 23.39 -15.51 -3.44
CA VAL A 380 23.50 -14.31 -4.28
C VAL A 380 22.51 -14.36 -5.45
N LEU A 381 22.50 -15.47 -6.21
CA LEU A 381 21.64 -15.66 -7.38
C LEU A 381 20.16 -15.57 -7.02
N SER A 382 19.74 -16.29 -5.97
CA SER A 382 18.34 -16.25 -5.50
C SER A 382 17.92 -14.87 -5.00
N SER A 383 18.85 -14.10 -4.41
CA SER A 383 18.66 -12.72 -3.96
C SER A 383 18.56 -11.73 -5.12
N VAL A 384 19.35 -11.90 -6.18
CA VAL A 384 19.22 -11.08 -7.41
C VAL A 384 17.90 -11.37 -8.12
N ILE A 385 17.50 -12.63 -8.21
CA ILE A 385 16.28 -12.99 -8.94
C ILE A 385 15.02 -12.54 -8.20
N ILE A 386 14.98 -12.59 -6.86
CA ILE A 386 13.83 -12.05 -6.12
C ILE A 386 13.66 -10.55 -6.38
N LEU A 387 14.75 -9.77 -6.53
CA LEU A 387 14.68 -8.36 -6.89
C LEU A 387 14.06 -8.15 -8.27
N TYR A 388 14.48 -8.94 -9.26
CA TYR A 388 13.92 -8.87 -10.61
C TYR A 388 12.42 -9.20 -10.63
N VAL A 389 12.02 -10.29 -9.97
CA VAL A 389 10.62 -10.73 -9.90
C VAL A 389 9.77 -9.70 -9.16
N LEU A 390 10.25 -9.16 -8.04
CA LEU A 390 9.56 -8.10 -7.30
C LEU A 390 9.44 -6.81 -8.11
N GLY A 391 10.48 -6.42 -8.84
CA GLY A 391 10.44 -5.26 -9.74
C GLY A 391 9.35 -5.41 -10.80
N LYS A 392 9.25 -6.59 -11.43
CA LYS A 392 8.18 -6.90 -12.39
C LYS A 392 6.80 -6.94 -11.74
N SER A 393 6.65 -7.58 -10.58
CA SER A 393 5.37 -7.66 -9.87
C SER A 393 4.88 -6.27 -9.45
N SER A 394 5.77 -5.45 -8.91
CA SER A 394 5.45 -4.08 -8.49
C SER A 394 5.04 -3.21 -9.68
N ASN A 395 5.70 -3.35 -10.84
CA ASN A 395 5.30 -2.66 -12.08
C ASN A 395 3.91 -3.06 -12.58
N ARG A 396 3.56 -4.36 -12.48
CA ARG A 396 2.22 -4.83 -12.81
C ARG A 396 1.18 -4.16 -11.90
N ASP A 397 1.49 -4.01 -10.62
CA ASP A 397 0.58 -3.35 -9.67
C ASP A 397 0.48 -1.84 -9.85
N PHE A 398 1.56 -1.14 -10.20
CA PHE A 398 1.46 0.28 -10.55
C PHE A 398 0.68 0.52 -11.83
N LYS A 399 0.82 -0.37 -12.83
CA LYS A 399 -0.10 -0.35 -13.99
C LYS A 399 -1.53 -0.55 -13.53
N ASN A 400 -1.76 -1.51 -12.63
CA ASN A 400 -3.08 -1.69 -12.03
C ASN A 400 -3.53 -0.42 -11.29
N GLU A 401 -2.71 0.34 -10.56
CA GLU A 401 -3.16 1.58 -9.88
C GLU A 401 -3.67 2.69 -10.81
N LYS A 402 -3.47 2.60 -12.13
CA LYS A 402 -4.10 3.57 -13.04
C LYS A 402 -5.63 3.52 -12.91
N LYS A 403 -6.25 4.70 -12.83
CA LYS A 403 -7.71 4.85 -12.83
C LYS A 403 -8.18 5.18 -14.24
N LEU A 404 -9.29 4.58 -14.64
CA LEU A 404 -10.01 4.97 -15.85
C LEU A 404 -11.17 5.87 -15.44
N ILE A 405 -11.21 7.10 -15.96
CA ILE A 405 -12.29 8.05 -15.67
C ILE A 405 -13.06 8.35 -16.95
N ILE A 406 -14.35 8.03 -16.96
CA ILE A 406 -15.26 8.24 -18.09
C ILE A 406 -16.13 9.47 -17.80
N VAL A 407 -15.97 10.52 -18.60
CA VAL A 407 -16.69 11.79 -18.41
C VAL A 407 -17.18 12.33 -19.75
N ASN A 408 -18.36 12.95 -19.74
CA ASN A 408 -18.89 13.66 -20.90
C ASN A 408 -19.09 15.16 -20.66
N SER A 409 -19.21 15.61 -19.41
CA SER A 409 -19.41 17.02 -19.10
C SER A 409 -18.14 17.68 -18.57
N MET A 410 -17.99 18.97 -18.84
CA MET A 410 -16.91 19.80 -18.26
C MET A 410 -16.96 19.77 -16.73
N PHE A 411 -18.16 19.74 -16.14
CA PHE A 411 -18.35 19.57 -14.70
C PHE A 411 -17.71 18.26 -14.20
N GLY A 412 -18.06 17.12 -14.81
CA GLY A 412 -17.53 15.82 -14.42
C GLY A 412 -16.02 15.73 -14.60
N LEU A 413 -15.46 16.35 -15.65
CA LEU A 413 -14.02 16.44 -15.87
C LEU A 413 -13.34 17.23 -14.74
N VAL A 414 -13.78 18.45 -14.44
CA VAL A 414 -13.16 19.28 -13.40
C VAL A 414 -13.30 18.62 -12.04
N TYR A 415 -14.49 18.13 -11.70
CA TYR A 415 -14.75 17.46 -10.42
C TYR A 415 -13.90 16.20 -10.23
N SER A 416 -13.74 15.39 -11.28
CA SER A 416 -12.88 14.20 -11.22
C SER A 416 -11.40 14.55 -11.15
N MET A 417 -10.92 15.59 -11.83
CA MET A 417 -9.55 16.09 -11.70
C MET A 417 -9.26 16.60 -10.27
N ILE A 418 -10.24 17.23 -9.64
CA ILE A 418 -10.15 17.67 -8.24
C ILE A 418 -10.05 16.46 -7.31
N LEU A 419 -10.96 15.51 -7.43
CA LEU A 419 -11.06 14.37 -6.49
C LEU A 419 -9.93 13.35 -6.69
N PHE A 420 -9.55 13.07 -7.93
CA PHE A 420 -8.64 11.98 -8.27
C PHE A 420 -7.28 12.46 -8.78
N GLY A 421 -7.15 13.74 -9.14
CA GLY A 421 -5.94 14.27 -9.77
C GLY A 421 -5.85 13.92 -11.25
N HIS A 422 -4.70 14.24 -11.85
CA HIS A 422 -4.39 13.98 -13.27
C HIS A 422 -3.30 12.90 -13.44
N LYS A 423 -2.50 12.63 -12.39
CA LYS A 423 -1.42 11.62 -12.43
C LYS A 423 -2.01 10.22 -12.31
N ASN A 424 -1.54 9.30 -13.15
CA ASN A 424 -2.02 7.90 -13.20
C ASN A 424 -3.53 7.78 -13.49
N VAL A 425 -4.11 8.76 -14.17
CA VAL A 425 -5.50 8.74 -14.63
C VAL A 425 -5.50 8.71 -16.15
N THR A 426 -6.37 7.89 -16.72
CA THR A 426 -6.71 7.94 -18.13
C THR A 426 -8.16 8.38 -18.26
N PHE A 427 -8.37 9.50 -18.95
CA PHE A 427 -9.69 10.03 -19.23
C PHE A 427 -10.23 9.45 -20.54
N VAL A 428 -11.44 8.94 -20.52
CA VAL A 428 -12.23 8.62 -21.72
C VAL A 428 -13.31 9.67 -21.82
N VAL A 429 -13.23 10.49 -22.87
CA VAL A 429 -14.11 11.64 -23.07
C VAL A 429 -14.93 11.49 -24.36
N SER A 430 -16.13 12.04 -24.36
CA SER A 430 -17.00 12.10 -25.55
C SER A 430 -17.28 13.53 -25.98
N ASP A 431 -18.31 13.74 -26.80
CA ASP A 431 -18.58 14.99 -27.51
C ASP A 431 -18.83 16.21 -26.60
N GLY A 432 -19.21 16.02 -25.35
CA GLY A 432 -19.40 17.13 -24.41
C GLY A 432 -18.11 17.76 -23.88
N ILE A 433 -16.93 17.25 -24.26
CA ILE A 433 -15.64 17.91 -24.02
C ILE A 433 -15.09 18.46 -25.33
N SER A 434 -14.92 19.79 -25.40
CA SER A 434 -14.48 20.51 -26.60
C SER A 434 -13.08 20.07 -27.06
N LYS A 435 -12.83 20.13 -28.38
CA LYS A 435 -11.51 19.78 -28.97
C LYS A 435 -10.38 20.59 -28.34
N LYS A 436 -10.61 21.89 -28.09
CA LYS A 436 -9.69 22.82 -27.41
C LYS A 436 -9.25 22.27 -26.04
N ILE A 437 -10.20 21.83 -25.21
CA ILE A 437 -9.90 21.27 -23.88
C ILE A 437 -9.15 19.93 -23.98
N ARG A 438 -9.53 19.05 -24.92
CA ARG A 438 -8.85 17.76 -25.12
C ARG A 438 -7.36 17.94 -25.47
N GLU A 439 -7.04 18.89 -26.33
CA GLU A 439 -5.66 19.21 -26.68
C GLU A 439 -4.87 19.81 -25.51
N LYS A 440 -5.50 20.69 -24.71
CA LYS A 440 -4.87 21.23 -23.49
C LYS A 440 -4.60 20.14 -22.45
N LEU A 441 -5.49 19.15 -22.28
CA LEU A 441 -5.25 18.00 -21.39
C LEU A 441 -4.03 17.18 -21.82
N LEU A 442 -3.87 16.91 -23.12
CA LEU A 442 -2.70 16.22 -23.65
C LEU A 442 -1.41 17.00 -23.41
N LYS A 443 -1.43 18.32 -23.60
CA LYS A 443 -0.29 19.21 -23.29
C LYS A 443 0.09 19.22 -21.80
N LEU A 444 -0.89 19.00 -20.92
CA LEU A 444 -0.65 18.84 -19.47
C LEU A 444 -0.17 17.43 -19.08
N GLY A 445 0.09 16.55 -20.05
CA GLY A 445 0.57 15.19 -19.82
C GLY A 445 -0.51 14.22 -19.31
N VAL A 446 -1.78 14.50 -19.59
CA VAL A 446 -2.91 13.65 -19.21
C VAL A 446 -3.23 12.68 -20.34
N ASP A 447 -3.35 11.38 -20.03
CA ASP A 447 -3.75 10.37 -21.02
C ASP A 447 -5.26 10.56 -21.34
N VAL A 448 -5.59 10.97 -22.56
CA VAL A 448 -6.98 11.19 -22.99
C VAL A 448 -7.32 10.34 -24.20
N PHE A 449 -8.44 9.61 -24.14
CA PHE A 449 -9.05 8.90 -25.27
C PHE A 449 -10.39 9.53 -25.60
N TYR A 450 -10.53 10.00 -26.85
CA TYR A 450 -11.79 10.56 -27.34
C TYR A 450 -12.60 9.49 -28.07
N ILE A 451 -13.88 9.35 -27.69
CA ILE A 451 -14.84 8.47 -28.34
C ILE A 451 -16.08 9.32 -28.72
N PRO A 452 -16.30 9.59 -30.02
CA PRO A 452 -17.46 10.36 -30.46
C PRO A 452 -18.76 9.56 -30.32
N TYR A 453 -19.89 10.25 -30.23
CA TYR A 453 -21.20 9.61 -30.24
C TYR A 453 -21.46 8.95 -31.61
N PRO A 454 -21.92 7.68 -31.64
CA PRO A 454 -22.19 6.99 -32.90
C PRO A 454 -23.34 7.67 -33.66
N LYS A 455 -23.14 7.91 -34.96
CA LYS A 455 -24.18 8.39 -35.87
C LYS A 455 -24.60 7.25 -36.80
N GLY A 456 -25.84 6.79 -36.66
CA GLY A 456 -26.41 5.70 -37.47
C GLY A 456 -26.11 4.28 -36.98
N ILE A 457 -26.90 3.31 -37.44
CA ILE A 457 -26.93 1.92 -36.97
C ILE A 457 -25.60 1.18 -37.18
N LEU A 458 -24.93 1.39 -38.32
CA LEU A 458 -23.65 0.72 -38.61
C LEU A 458 -22.53 1.13 -37.64
N SER A 459 -22.44 2.43 -37.34
CA SER A 459 -21.46 2.95 -36.37
C SER A 459 -21.73 2.42 -34.96
N TYR A 460 -23.00 2.21 -34.64
CA TYR A 460 -23.45 1.66 -33.37
C TYR A 460 -23.00 0.20 -33.18
N LEU A 461 -23.18 -0.64 -34.20
CA LEU A 461 -22.76 -2.05 -34.19
C LEU A 461 -21.23 -2.18 -34.10
N LYS A 462 -20.49 -1.39 -34.90
CA LYS A 462 -19.02 -1.36 -34.86
C LYS A 462 -18.50 -0.99 -33.47
N TYR A 463 -19.16 -0.04 -32.81
CA TYR A 463 -18.81 0.35 -31.46
C TYR A 463 -19.07 -0.76 -30.43
N ILE A 464 -20.20 -1.48 -30.51
CA ILE A 464 -20.50 -2.57 -29.57
C ILE A 464 -19.40 -3.64 -29.62
N LEU A 465 -18.93 -3.99 -30.81
CA LEU A 465 -17.84 -4.94 -30.99
C LEU A 465 -16.52 -4.42 -30.36
N ILE A 466 -16.14 -3.19 -30.67
CA ILE A 466 -14.90 -2.57 -30.17
C ILE A 466 -14.93 -2.39 -28.66
N SER A 467 -16.03 -1.89 -28.10
CA SER A 467 -16.20 -1.68 -26.66
C SER A 467 -16.15 -2.98 -25.88
N SER A 468 -16.69 -4.08 -26.42
CA SER A 468 -16.58 -5.41 -25.80
C SER A 468 -15.13 -5.88 -25.71
N ILE A 469 -14.35 -5.72 -26.79
CA ILE A 469 -12.91 -6.04 -26.80
C ILE A 469 -12.14 -5.14 -25.84
N PHE A 470 -12.39 -3.83 -25.86
CA PHE A 470 -11.72 -2.87 -24.98
C PHE A 470 -12.06 -3.09 -23.50
N SER A 471 -13.30 -3.48 -23.18
CA SER A 471 -13.74 -3.79 -21.82
C SER A 471 -12.89 -4.91 -21.19
N PHE A 472 -12.51 -5.91 -22.00
CA PHE A 472 -11.61 -6.98 -21.58
C PHE A 472 -10.23 -6.45 -21.21
N PHE A 473 -9.62 -5.61 -22.05
CA PHE A 473 -8.30 -5.01 -21.76
C PHE A 473 -8.35 -4.04 -20.57
N ILE A 474 -9.42 -3.25 -20.43
CA ILE A 474 -9.63 -2.32 -19.33
C ILE A 474 -9.64 -3.05 -17.98
N ARG A 475 -10.22 -4.25 -17.93
CA ARG A 475 -10.26 -5.08 -16.71
C ARG A 475 -8.86 -5.41 -16.18
N TYR A 476 -7.87 -5.55 -17.06
CA TYR A 476 -6.49 -5.86 -16.68
C TYR A 476 -5.58 -4.63 -16.55
N LYS A 477 -5.91 -3.52 -17.21
CA LYS A 477 -5.05 -2.34 -17.27
C LYS A 477 -5.31 -1.31 -16.16
N TYR A 478 -6.52 -1.23 -15.63
CA TYR A 478 -6.90 -0.21 -14.64
C TYR A 478 -7.38 -0.87 -13.35
N SER A 479 -7.22 -0.23 -12.18
CA SER A 479 -7.61 -0.75 -10.84
C SER A 479 -9.01 -0.31 -10.46
N GLU A 480 -9.32 0.95 -10.73
CA GLU A 480 -10.61 1.56 -10.48
C GLU A 480 -11.17 2.12 -11.79
N CYS A 481 -12.48 1.95 -11.99
CA CYS A 481 -13.22 2.65 -13.04
C CYS A 481 -14.13 3.65 -12.34
N ILE A 482 -14.13 4.87 -12.83
CA ILE A 482 -14.96 5.96 -12.33
C ILE A 482 -15.65 6.57 -13.55
N GLY A 483 -16.89 7.00 -13.41
CA GLY A 483 -17.53 7.75 -14.47
C GLY A 483 -19.04 7.61 -14.51
N HIS A 484 -19.62 8.27 -15.49
CA HIS A 484 -21.07 8.34 -15.65
C HIS A 484 -21.58 7.05 -16.30
N ASP A 485 -22.53 6.37 -15.66
CA ASP A 485 -23.07 5.10 -16.13
C ASP A 485 -24.19 5.26 -17.17
N HIS A 486 -24.76 6.47 -17.28
CA HIS A 486 -25.79 6.81 -18.24
C HIS A 486 -25.25 7.13 -19.65
N LEU A 487 -23.92 7.18 -19.83
CA LEU A 487 -23.32 7.45 -21.13
C LEU A 487 -23.39 6.25 -22.09
N PHE A 488 -23.22 6.51 -23.37
CA PHE A 488 -23.05 5.45 -24.37
C PHE A 488 -21.71 4.70 -24.18
N ILE A 489 -20.70 5.40 -23.65
CA ILE A 489 -19.36 4.87 -23.39
C ILE A 489 -19.23 4.06 -22.09
N SER A 490 -20.30 3.95 -21.32
CA SER A 490 -20.34 3.26 -20.03
C SER A 490 -20.06 1.76 -20.11
N ASN A 491 -20.18 1.12 -21.28
CA ASN A 491 -19.86 -0.30 -21.44
C ASN A 491 -18.37 -0.61 -21.14
N LEU A 492 -17.52 0.41 -21.13
CA LEU A 492 -16.12 0.31 -20.71
C LEU A 492 -15.95 0.17 -19.19
N LEU A 493 -17.02 0.37 -18.40
CA LEU A 493 -17.07 0.11 -16.95
C LEU A 493 -17.15 -1.41 -16.67
N ALA A 494 -16.16 -2.16 -17.15
CA ALA A 494 -16.10 -3.63 -17.21
C ALA A 494 -15.94 -4.36 -15.86
N LYS A 495 -16.02 -3.62 -14.75
CA LYS A 495 -15.78 -4.04 -13.37
C LYS A 495 -16.54 -3.11 -12.43
N PRO A 496 -16.67 -3.44 -11.13
CA PRO A 496 -17.35 -2.55 -10.21
C PRO A 496 -16.71 -1.15 -10.18
N TYR A 497 -17.54 -0.12 -10.28
CA TYR A 497 -17.12 1.26 -10.53
C TYR A 497 -17.68 2.25 -9.51
N VAL A 498 -17.13 3.47 -9.51
CA VAL A 498 -17.63 4.61 -8.75
C VAL A 498 -18.35 5.56 -9.71
N LEU A 499 -19.61 5.87 -9.41
CA LEU A 499 -20.36 6.87 -10.15
C LEU A 499 -20.03 8.25 -9.57
N ILE A 500 -19.72 9.21 -10.42
CA ILE A 500 -19.71 10.63 -10.08
C ILE A 500 -20.94 11.23 -10.73
N GLU A 501 -21.70 12.02 -9.97
CA GLU A 501 -22.78 12.82 -10.55
C GLU A 501 -22.99 14.13 -9.80
N ASP A 502 -23.47 15.15 -10.52
CA ASP A 502 -23.81 16.46 -9.96
C ASP A 502 -25.13 16.45 -9.17
N GLY A 503 -26.03 15.52 -9.47
CA GLY A 503 -27.32 15.33 -8.81
C GLY A 503 -28.44 16.20 -9.35
N TYR A 504 -28.27 16.92 -10.47
CA TYR A 504 -29.31 17.79 -11.04
C TYR A 504 -30.22 17.02 -12.01
N GLY A 505 -31.53 16.99 -11.72
CA GLY A 505 -32.61 16.54 -12.64
C GLY A 505 -32.70 15.05 -12.97
N ASN A 506 -31.57 14.34 -13.04
CA ASN A 506 -31.51 12.94 -13.50
C ASN A 506 -32.23 11.95 -12.56
N TYR A 507 -32.34 12.28 -11.27
CA TYR A 507 -33.03 11.46 -10.27
C TYR A 507 -34.52 11.80 -10.11
N ALA A 508 -34.97 12.95 -10.61
CA ALA A 508 -36.35 13.43 -10.47
C ALA A 508 -37.29 12.80 -11.53
N ASN A 509 -36.77 12.52 -12.72
CA ASN A 509 -37.46 11.71 -13.73
C ASN A 509 -36.96 10.27 -13.61
N LEU A 510 -37.82 9.27 -13.82
CA LEU A 510 -37.61 7.80 -13.64
C LEU A 510 -36.49 7.14 -14.50
N GLY A 511 -35.37 7.83 -14.75
CA GLY A 511 -34.22 7.37 -15.50
C GLY A 511 -34.37 7.51 -17.02
N PRO A 512 -33.27 7.45 -17.77
CA PRO A 512 -33.30 7.53 -19.23
C PRO A 512 -34.07 6.34 -19.81
N LYS A 513 -35.16 6.62 -20.55
CA LYS A 513 -35.87 5.62 -21.38
C LYS A 513 -34.95 5.18 -22.52
N ARG A 514 -34.17 4.12 -22.34
CA ARG A 514 -33.42 3.49 -23.45
C ARG A 514 -34.32 2.49 -24.18
N GLY A 515 -34.21 2.43 -25.52
CA GLY A 515 -35.02 1.57 -26.37
C GLY A 515 -34.91 0.08 -26.02
N VAL A 516 -36.00 -0.65 -26.26
CA VAL A 516 -36.22 -2.06 -25.88
C VAL A 516 -35.04 -2.98 -26.25
N ILE A 517 -34.45 -2.81 -27.44
CA ILE A 517 -33.33 -3.61 -27.93
C ILE A 517 -32.10 -3.54 -27.00
N TYR A 518 -31.81 -2.37 -26.43
CA TYR A 518 -30.66 -2.19 -25.54
C TYR A 518 -30.87 -2.88 -24.18
N SER A 519 -32.11 -2.88 -23.68
CA SER A 519 -32.49 -3.56 -22.44
C SER A 519 -32.42 -5.09 -22.54
N ILE A 520 -32.63 -5.63 -23.74
CA ILE A 520 -32.58 -7.07 -24.01
C ILE A 520 -31.12 -7.56 -24.08
N ILE A 521 -30.23 -6.81 -24.73
CA ILE A 521 -28.81 -7.18 -24.89
C ILE A 521 -28.03 -6.96 -23.58
N TYR A 522 -28.28 -5.85 -22.88
CA TYR A 522 -27.62 -5.50 -21.62
C TYR A 522 -28.60 -5.66 -20.45
N ARG A 523 -29.03 -6.90 -20.18
CA ARG A 523 -30.02 -7.31 -19.16
C ARG A 523 -29.70 -6.94 -17.68
N LYS A 524 -28.75 -6.03 -17.39
CA LYS A 524 -28.31 -5.71 -16.01
C LYS A 524 -27.69 -4.34 -15.78
N TRP A 525 -28.14 -3.29 -16.48
CA TRP A 525 -27.66 -1.91 -16.24
C TRP A 525 -28.81 -0.93 -16.03
N LEU A 526 -29.35 -0.91 -14.82
CA LEU A 526 -30.14 0.21 -14.32
C LEU A 526 -29.17 1.38 -14.14
N GLY A 527 -29.24 2.41 -14.99
CA GLY A 527 -28.36 3.58 -14.91
C GLY A 527 -28.59 4.42 -13.64
N LEU A 528 -27.81 5.48 -13.47
CA LEU A 528 -27.86 6.40 -12.32
C LEU A 528 -27.51 5.73 -10.98
N GLY A 529 -26.63 4.73 -11.00
CA GLY A 529 -26.07 4.08 -9.82
C GLY A 529 -26.87 2.89 -9.28
N ARG A 530 -27.96 2.53 -9.96
CA ARG A 530 -28.81 1.39 -9.63
C ARG A 530 -28.20 0.04 -10.06
N SER A 531 -27.20 0.06 -10.94
CA SER A 531 -26.44 -1.13 -11.32
C SER A 531 -25.81 -1.82 -10.10
N VAL A 532 -25.83 -3.15 -10.10
CA VAL A 532 -25.12 -3.98 -9.09
C VAL A 532 -23.61 -3.81 -9.17
N PHE A 533 -23.08 -3.30 -10.30
CA PHE A 533 -21.66 -2.99 -10.46
C PHE A 533 -21.30 -1.60 -9.92
N CYS A 534 -22.26 -0.71 -9.66
CA CYS A 534 -21.98 0.56 -8.99
C CYS A 534 -21.74 0.31 -7.50
N LYS A 535 -20.50 0.52 -7.05
CA LYS A 535 -20.10 0.35 -5.63
C LYS A 535 -20.43 1.54 -4.77
N LYS A 536 -20.30 2.73 -5.35
CA LYS A 536 -20.35 4.01 -4.66
C LYS A 536 -20.78 5.09 -5.63
N ILE A 537 -21.62 6.00 -5.16
CA ILE A 537 -22.09 7.17 -5.90
C ILE A 537 -21.59 8.40 -5.14
N ILE A 538 -20.82 9.26 -5.80
CA ILE A 538 -20.34 10.51 -5.23
C ILE A 538 -21.23 11.63 -5.76
N LEU A 539 -21.94 12.30 -4.84
CA LEU A 539 -22.82 13.43 -5.14
C LEU A 539 -22.32 14.71 -4.46
N THR A 540 -22.67 15.86 -5.02
CA THR A 540 -22.36 17.19 -4.45
C THR A 540 -23.30 17.59 -3.30
N GLY A 541 -24.46 16.92 -3.15
CA GLY A 541 -25.35 17.07 -2.00
C GLY A 541 -26.51 18.06 -2.13
N ARG A 542 -26.82 18.55 -3.34
CA ARG A 542 -27.82 19.62 -3.54
C ARG A 542 -29.29 19.18 -3.64
N ASN A 543 -29.59 17.90 -3.86
CA ASN A 543 -30.95 17.41 -4.09
C ASN A 543 -31.33 16.19 -3.23
N ILE A 544 -32.64 15.91 -3.14
CA ILE A 544 -33.20 14.73 -2.47
C ILE A 544 -32.70 13.46 -3.17
N ILE A 545 -32.10 12.56 -2.39
CA ILE A 545 -31.55 11.29 -2.88
C ILE A 545 -32.65 10.22 -2.83
N PRO A 546 -32.91 9.49 -3.94
CA PRO A 546 -33.82 8.35 -3.93
C PRO A 546 -33.43 7.28 -2.90
N SER A 547 -34.41 6.74 -2.19
CA SER A 547 -34.18 5.76 -1.11
C SER A 547 -33.50 4.47 -1.58
N ASP A 548 -33.68 4.09 -2.85
CA ASP A 548 -33.16 2.85 -3.43
C ASP A 548 -31.64 2.86 -3.66
N ILE A 549 -31.00 4.04 -3.70
CA ILE A 549 -29.54 4.18 -3.90
C ILE A 549 -28.80 4.75 -2.68
N LEU A 550 -29.53 5.17 -1.64
CA LEU A 550 -28.99 5.88 -0.48
C LEU A 550 -27.79 5.17 0.16
N ASN A 551 -27.82 3.84 0.21
CA ASN A 551 -26.75 3.01 0.78
C ASN A 551 -25.41 3.04 0.02
N LYS A 552 -25.41 3.49 -1.24
CA LYS A 552 -24.20 3.66 -2.06
C LYS A 552 -23.70 5.10 -2.09
N VAL A 553 -24.51 6.06 -1.65
CA VAL A 553 -24.22 7.48 -1.81
C VAL A 553 -23.24 7.96 -0.76
N VAL A 554 -22.25 8.72 -1.20
CA VAL A 554 -21.38 9.54 -0.35
C VAL A 554 -21.44 10.96 -0.86
N THR A 555 -22.00 11.83 -0.04
CA THR A 555 -22.07 13.25 -0.33
C THR A 555 -20.74 13.91 -0.03
N ILE A 556 -20.13 14.52 -1.04
CA ILE A 556 -18.92 15.32 -0.93
C ILE A 556 -19.30 16.71 -1.41
N PRO A 557 -19.63 17.66 -0.51
CA PRO A 557 -19.96 19.00 -0.91
C PRO A 557 -18.75 19.70 -1.54
N ILE A 558 -19.03 20.65 -2.43
CA ILE A 558 -18.03 21.50 -3.07
C ILE A 558 -17.25 22.33 -2.01
N SER A 559 -17.77 22.52 -0.79
CA SER A 559 -17.04 23.17 0.30
C SER A 559 -15.83 22.39 0.84
N ILE A 560 -15.74 21.06 0.61
CA ILE A 560 -14.53 20.28 0.99
C ILE A 560 -13.26 20.78 0.27
N LEU A 561 -13.43 21.57 -0.78
CA LEU A 561 -12.39 22.05 -1.68
C LEU A 561 -11.46 23.12 -1.05
N GLU A 562 -11.85 23.70 0.08
CA GLU A 562 -11.02 24.62 0.87
C GLU A 562 -9.83 23.93 1.57
N ARG A 563 -9.79 22.59 1.56
CA ARG A 563 -8.70 21.85 2.21
C ARG A 563 -7.35 22.09 1.50
N PRO A 564 -6.24 22.31 2.23
CA PRO A 564 -4.93 22.64 1.66
C PRO A 564 -4.40 21.64 0.62
N TYR A 565 -4.73 20.35 0.75
CA TYR A 565 -4.30 19.33 -0.22
C TYR A 565 -5.04 19.40 -1.56
N ILE A 566 -6.25 19.97 -1.58
CA ILE A 566 -7.06 20.17 -2.80
C ILE A 566 -6.63 21.44 -3.51
N GLN A 567 -6.24 22.50 -2.80
CA GLN A 567 -5.72 23.74 -3.38
C GLN A 567 -4.52 23.53 -4.32
N ARG A 568 -3.64 22.56 -4.03
CA ARG A 568 -2.53 22.19 -4.96
C ARG A 568 -3.02 21.66 -6.31
N ARG A 569 -4.24 21.10 -6.39
CA ARG A 569 -4.84 20.59 -7.64
C ARG A 569 -5.53 21.71 -8.44
N SER A 570 -5.95 22.78 -7.80
CA SER A 570 -6.57 23.95 -8.45
C SER A 570 -5.65 24.63 -9.46
N CYS A 571 -4.34 24.71 -9.20
CA CYS A 571 -3.36 25.28 -10.14
C CYS A 571 -3.38 24.60 -11.53
N ILE A 572 -3.67 23.30 -11.58
CA ILE A 572 -3.72 22.55 -12.85
C ILE A 572 -5.01 22.85 -13.61
N ILE A 573 -6.09 23.08 -12.88
CA ILE A 573 -7.38 23.49 -13.44
C ILE A 573 -7.24 24.91 -14.01
N SER A 574 -6.58 25.82 -13.28
CA SER A 574 -6.24 27.16 -13.79
C SER A 574 -5.40 27.09 -15.06
N LYS A 575 -4.39 26.20 -15.13
CA LYS A 575 -3.61 25.96 -16.36
C LYS A 575 -4.43 25.34 -17.50
N LEU A 576 -5.37 24.45 -17.20
CA LEU A 576 -6.25 23.84 -18.19
C LEU A 576 -7.12 24.90 -18.87
N PHE A 577 -7.61 25.87 -18.12
CA PHE A 577 -8.42 26.95 -18.69
C PHE A 577 -7.58 28.12 -19.21
N GLY A 578 -6.33 28.25 -18.77
CA GLY A 578 -5.46 29.37 -19.15
C GLY A 578 -5.85 30.65 -18.41
N VAL A 579 -6.17 30.51 -17.13
CA VAL A 579 -6.68 31.61 -16.31
C VAL A 579 -5.56 32.52 -15.85
N ASP A 580 -5.76 33.82 -16.06
CA ASP A 580 -5.00 34.88 -15.43
C ASP A 580 -5.63 35.23 -14.08
N HIS A 581 -4.87 35.06 -13.00
CA HIS A 581 -5.36 35.26 -11.64
C HIS A 581 -5.53 36.75 -11.28
N THR A 582 -4.90 37.67 -12.02
CA THR A 582 -5.02 39.13 -11.79
C THR A 582 -6.29 39.73 -12.41
N LEU A 583 -7.06 38.92 -13.15
CA LEU A 583 -8.21 39.41 -13.94
C LEU A 583 -9.40 39.88 -13.09
N LEU A 584 -9.42 39.60 -11.78
CA LEU A 584 -10.58 39.80 -10.91
C LEU A 584 -10.40 40.85 -9.81
N ASP A 585 -9.21 41.42 -9.64
CA ASP A 585 -8.94 42.31 -8.50
C ASP A 585 -9.83 43.57 -8.49
N ASN A 586 -10.40 43.93 -9.64
CA ASN A 586 -11.31 45.07 -9.82
C ASN A 586 -12.71 44.69 -10.39
N VAL A 587 -13.08 43.40 -10.38
CA VAL A 587 -14.40 42.98 -10.85
C VAL A 587 -15.43 43.16 -9.72
N LYS A 588 -16.59 43.73 -10.05
CA LYS A 588 -17.69 43.92 -9.09
C LYS A 588 -18.82 42.90 -9.26
N PHE A 589 -19.19 42.65 -10.52
CA PHE A 589 -20.33 41.82 -10.87
C PHE A 589 -19.92 40.71 -11.84
N VAL A 590 -20.56 39.55 -11.70
CA VAL A 590 -20.52 38.47 -12.69
C VAL A 590 -21.89 38.32 -13.30
N ILE A 591 -22.00 38.50 -14.61
CA ILE A 591 -23.24 38.28 -15.36
C ILE A 591 -23.18 36.91 -16.01
N TYR A 592 -24.12 36.04 -15.68
CA TYR A 592 -24.24 34.73 -16.30
C TYR A 592 -25.30 34.75 -17.40
N THR A 593 -24.91 34.37 -18.62
CA THR A 593 -25.87 34.21 -19.71
C THR A 593 -26.61 32.87 -19.61
N GLN A 594 -27.70 32.75 -20.37
CA GLN A 594 -28.59 31.60 -20.44
C GLN A 594 -28.91 31.36 -21.91
N PRO A 595 -28.97 30.09 -22.37
CA PRO A 595 -29.10 29.75 -23.78
C PRO A 595 -30.56 29.87 -24.27
N LEU A 596 -31.25 30.98 -23.98
CA LEU A 596 -32.68 31.14 -24.22
C LEU A 596 -33.07 31.02 -25.69
N TYR A 597 -32.19 31.48 -26.58
CA TYR A 597 -32.39 31.43 -28.03
C TYR A 597 -32.16 30.01 -28.55
N GLN A 598 -31.09 29.36 -28.08
CA GLN A 598 -30.71 28.02 -28.50
C GLN A 598 -31.70 26.97 -27.99
N ASP A 599 -32.35 27.24 -26.85
CA ASP A 599 -33.43 26.42 -26.31
C ASP A 599 -34.80 26.75 -26.93
N GLY A 600 -34.87 27.72 -27.85
CA GLY A 600 -36.10 28.05 -28.59
C GLY A 600 -37.16 28.81 -27.80
N PHE A 601 -36.79 29.40 -26.65
CA PHE A 601 -37.74 30.17 -25.85
C PHE A 601 -38.09 31.53 -26.47
N ILE A 602 -37.07 32.22 -27.01
CA ILE A 602 -37.14 33.58 -27.59
C ILE A 602 -36.32 33.67 -28.89
N SER A 603 -36.54 34.74 -29.66
CA SER A 603 -35.75 35.00 -30.89
C SER A 603 -34.31 35.45 -30.57
N ARG A 604 -33.42 35.37 -31.57
CA ARG A 604 -32.02 35.81 -31.43
C ARG A 604 -31.89 37.29 -31.09
N GLU A 605 -32.70 38.13 -31.72
CA GLU A 605 -32.68 39.59 -31.49
C GLU A 605 -33.17 39.94 -30.09
N GLU A 606 -34.27 39.35 -29.64
CA GLU A 606 -34.77 39.52 -28.27
C GLU A 606 -33.73 39.09 -27.24
N HIS A 607 -33.08 37.94 -27.45
CA HIS A 607 -32.02 37.45 -26.57
C HIS A 607 -30.88 38.47 -26.42
N ILE A 608 -30.37 38.98 -27.55
CA ILE A 608 -29.30 39.97 -27.56
C ILE A 608 -29.76 41.25 -26.85
N ASN A 609 -30.97 41.73 -27.14
CA ASN A 609 -31.53 42.92 -26.53
C ASN A 609 -31.68 42.82 -25.01
N ILE A 610 -32.09 41.65 -24.49
CA ILE A 610 -32.20 41.39 -23.05
C ILE A 610 -30.83 41.51 -22.37
N TYR A 611 -29.80 40.81 -22.86
CA TYR A 611 -28.48 40.87 -22.25
C TYR A 611 -27.82 42.23 -22.41
N LEU A 612 -28.04 42.93 -23.53
CA LEU A 612 -27.60 44.33 -23.69
C LEU A 612 -28.20 45.24 -22.62
N ARG A 613 -29.50 45.10 -22.32
CA ARG A 613 -30.16 45.88 -21.25
C ARG A 613 -29.58 45.56 -19.87
N ILE A 614 -29.38 44.27 -19.55
CA ILE A 614 -28.78 43.84 -18.27
C ILE A 614 -27.38 44.43 -18.12
N ILE A 615 -26.56 44.36 -19.17
CA ILE A 615 -25.19 44.87 -19.15
C ILE A 615 -25.17 46.39 -19.02
N ARG A 616 -25.98 47.12 -19.80
CA ARG A 616 -26.07 48.59 -19.70
C ARG A 616 -26.50 49.06 -18.32
N ASP A 617 -27.50 48.43 -17.74
CA ASP A 617 -27.96 48.74 -16.38
C ASP A 617 -26.87 48.44 -15.33
N SER A 618 -26.09 47.37 -15.54
CA SER A 618 -25.00 47.00 -14.64
C SER A 618 -23.82 47.98 -14.75
N ILE A 619 -23.47 48.42 -15.97
CA ILE A 619 -22.38 49.38 -16.23
C ILE A 619 -22.67 50.74 -15.61
N ARG A 620 -23.94 51.20 -15.63
CA ARG A 620 -24.35 52.46 -14.99
C ARG A 620 -24.06 52.51 -13.49
N ASN A 621 -23.91 51.35 -12.84
CA ASN A 621 -23.64 51.22 -11.42
C ASN A 621 -22.16 50.96 -11.09
N LEU A 622 -21.25 51.09 -12.08
CA LEU A 622 -19.80 50.92 -11.90
C LEU A 622 -19.09 52.26 -11.68
N SER A 623 -18.06 52.23 -10.85
CA SER A 623 -17.04 53.28 -10.73
C SER A 623 -16.01 53.16 -11.88
N VAL A 624 -15.21 54.21 -12.13
CA VAL A 624 -14.29 54.33 -13.29
C VAL A 624 -13.34 53.13 -13.46
N ASN A 625 -12.90 52.49 -12.37
CA ASN A 625 -11.95 51.38 -12.39
C ASN A 625 -12.60 50.01 -12.12
N GLU A 626 -13.93 49.91 -12.12
CA GLU A 626 -14.63 48.66 -11.85
C GLU A 626 -15.03 47.97 -13.15
N PHE A 627 -14.98 46.63 -13.14
CA PHE A 627 -15.28 45.79 -14.30
C PHE A 627 -16.44 44.83 -14.04
N ILE A 628 -17.10 44.42 -15.13
CA ILE A 628 -18.08 43.34 -15.15
C ILE A 628 -17.48 42.15 -15.85
N LEU A 629 -17.65 40.98 -15.25
CA LEU A 629 -17.26 39.71 -15.83
C LEU A 629 -18.48 39.04 -16.48
N LEU A 630 -18.45 38.87 -17.79
CA LEU A 630 -19.49 38.14 -18.51
C LEU A 630 -19.09 36.66 -18.62
N LYS A 631 -19.93 35.78 -18.09
CA LYS A 631 -19.77 34.32 -18.19
C LYS A 631 -20.86 33.72 -19.06
N PRO A 632 -20.56 33.40 -20.34
CA PRO A 632 -21.53 32.76 -21.22
C PRO A 632 -21.84 31.33 -20.77
N HIS A 633 -23.09 30.91 -20.94
CA HIS A 633 -23.48 29.52 -20.79
C HIS A 633 -22.83 28.65 -21.88
N PRO A 634 -22.39 27.40 -21.61
CA PRO A 634 -21.71 26.56 -22.61
C PRO A 634 -22.50 26.34 -23.92
N ARG A 635 -23.83 26.26 -23.81
CA ARG A 635 -24.77 26.12 -24.95
C ARG A 635 -25.11 27.45 -25.64
N ASP A 636 -24.73 28.58 -25.06
CA ASP A 636 -24.93 29.89 -25.67
C ASP A 636 -23.93 30.07 -26.82
N SER A 637 -24.47 30.35 -28.00
CA SER A 637 -23.73 30.51 -29.26
C SER A 637 -23.52 31.97 -29.64
N ILE A 638 -24.01 32.93 -28.84
CA ILE A 638 -23.82 34.36 -29.11
C ILE A 638 -22.36 34.75 -28.83
N ASN A 639 -21.72 35.42 -29.79
CA ASN A 639 -20.38 35.96 -29.64
C ASN A 639 -20.44 37.35 -28.99
N TYR A 640 -20.57 37.38 -27.66
CA TYR A 640 -20.64 38.63 -26.92
C TYR A 640 -19.36 39.47 -27.00
N GLU A 641 -18.20 38.83 -27.15
CA GLU A 641 -16.89 39.51 -27.21
C GLU A 641 -16.81 40.44 -28.44
N GLU A 642 -17.34 39.98 -29.57
CA GLU A 642 -17.42 40.77 -30.79
C GLU A 642 -18.51 41.86 -30.68
N LEU A 643 -19.71 41.48 -30.22
CA LEU A 643 -20.88 42.38 -30.13
C LEU A 643 -20.70 43.53 -29.13
N LEU A 644 -19.89 43.34 -28.09
CA LEU A 644 -19.73 44.27 -26.97
C LEU A 644 -18.31 44.82 -26.87
N SER A 645 -17.53 44.71 -27.95
CA SER A 645 -16.15 45.19 -28.02
C SER A 645 -15.99 46.69 -27.70
N GLU A 646 -17.07 47.48 -27.83
CA GLU A 646 -17.10 48.90 -27.46
C GLU A 646 -17.03 49.16 -25.93
N TYR A 647 -17.42 48.19 -25.10
CA TYR A 647 -17.49 48.35 -23.64
C TYR A 647 -16.17 47.95 -22.97
N LYS A 648 -15.31 48.94 -22.68
CA LYS A 648 -13.99 48.73 -22.04
C LYS A 648 -14.04 48.14 -20.63
N ASN A 649 -15.15 48.30 -19.92
CA ASN A 649 -15.34 47.77 -18.56
C ASN A 649 -15.87 46.32 -18.54
N LEU A 650 -15.92 45.64 -19.70
CA LEU A 650 -16.38 44.25 -19.78
C LEU A 650 -15.20 43.29 -19.98
N LEU A 651 -15.17 42.22 -19.18
CA LEU A 651 -14.25 41.10 -19.30
C LEU A 651 -15.01 39.83 -19.64
N PHE A 652 -14.46 38.99 -20.51
CA PHE A 652 -15.13 37.78 -20.99
C PHE A 652 -14.46 36.52 -20.44
N LEU A 653 -15.26 35.62 -19.87
CA LEU A 653 -14.80 34.29 -19.50
C LEU A 653 -15.06 33.28 -20.60
N ASP A 654 -14.14 32.32 -20.74
CA ASP A 654 -14.34 31.17 -21.61
C ASP A 654 -15.59 30.38 -21.18
N LYS A 655 -16.50 30.14 -22.12
CA LYS A 655 -17.76 29.42 -21.88
C LYS A 655 -17.53 27.99 -21.38
N ASP A 656 -16.39 27.38 -21.72
CA ASP A 656 -16.03 26.00 -21.31
C ASP A 656 -15.74 25.90 -19.80
N ILE A 657 -15.51 27.01 -19.09
CA ILE A 657 -15.30 27.01 -17.64
C ILE A 657 -16.65 26.75 -16.94
N PRO A 658 -16.79 25.71 -16.11
CA PRO A 658 -18.03 25.52 -15.33
C PRO A 658 -18.14 26.58 -14.23
N SER A 659 -19.31 27.20 -14.12
CA SER A 659 -19.56 28.31 -13.19
C SER A 659 -19.36 27.90 -11.72
N GLU A 660 -19.71 26.65 -11.38
CA GLU A 660 -19.64 26.09 -10.03
C GLU A 660 -18.20 25.97 -9.49
N PHE A 661 -17.22 26.03 -10.38
CA PHE A 661 -15.80 25.94 -10.04
C PHE A 661 -15.07 27.27 -10.13
N LEU A 662 -15.77 28.38 -10.43
CA LEU A 662 -15.13 29.69 -10.56
C LEU A 662 -14.41 30.10 -9.27
N GLY A 663 -15.01 29.90 -8.09
CA GLY A 663 -14.34 30.17 -6.81
C GLY A 663 -13.09 29.34 -6.52
N LEU A 664 -12.85 28.25 -7.24
CA LEU A 664 -11.60 27.47 -7.14
C LEU A 664 -10.54 27.95 -8.10
N ILE A 665 -10.99 28.40 -9.27
CA ILE A 665 -10.13 28.91 -10.32
C ILE A 665 -9.66 30.31 -9.96
N TYR A 666 -10.47 31.04 -9.19
CA TYR A 666 -10.32 32.45 -8.87
C TYR A 666 -10.46 32.70 -7.35
N PRO A 667 -9.37 33.07 -6.66
CA PRO A 667 -9.37 33.23 -5.19
C PRO A 667 -10.34 34.29 -4.65
N ASN A 668 -10.56 35.39 -5.38
CA ASN A 668 -11.39 36.52 -4.94
C ASN A 668 -12.86 36.41 -5.36
N TYR A 669 -13.28 35.27 -5.92
CA TYR A 669 -14.61 35.11 -6.52
C TYR A 669 -15.77 35.24 -5.54
N SER A 670 -15.60 34.77 -4.30
CA SER A 670 -16.67 34.76 -3.27
C SER A 670 -17.15 36.16 -2.88
N PHE A 671 -16.40 37.20 -3.24
CA PHE A 671 -16.75 38.60 -2.97
C PHE A 671 -17.54 39.25 -4.11
N LEU A 672 -17.72 38.56 -5.25
CA LEU A 672 -18.40 39.09 -6.41
C LEU A 672 -19.92 38.94 -6.31
N LYS A 673 -20.67 39.92 -6.81
CA LYS A 673 -22.13 39.83 -6.89
C LYS A 673 -22.56 39.19 -8.22
N GLY A 674 -23.24 38.05 -8.15
CA GLY A 674 -23.74 37.33 -9.32
C GLY A 674 -25.07 37.88 -9.82
N ILE A 675 -25.24 37.99 -11.14
CA ILE A 675 -26.49 38.39 -11.79
C ILE A 675 -26.85 37.35 -12.86
N SER A 676 -28.09 36.87 -12.84
CA SER A 676 -28.62 36.01 -13.90
C SER A 676 -30.12 36.19 -14.07
N LEU A 677 -30.69 35.85 -15.22
CA LEU A 677 -32.15 35.85 -15.39
C LEU A 677 -32.80 34.86 -14.41
N PHE A 678 -32.49 33.58 -14.56
CA PHE A 678 -32.86 32.48 -13.67
C PHE A 678 -31.83 31.38 -13.90
N SER A 679 -31.06 31.02 -12.87
CA SER A 679 -29.91 30.12 -13.05
C SER A 679 -29.76 29.17 -11.87
N SER A 680 -29.66 27.88 -12.18
CA SER A 680 -29.26 26.88 -11.19
C SER A 680 -27.77 26.96 -10.83
N SER A 681 -26.96 27.62 -11.68
CA SER A 681 -25.51 27.79 -11.48
C SER A 681 -25.17 28.74 -10.32
N GLY A 682 -26.10 29.63 -9.96
CA GLY A 682 -25.96 30.60 -8.85
C GLY A 682 -26.58 30.13 -7.53
N LEU A 683 -27.22 28.94 -7.51
CA LEU A 683 -27.76 28.34 -6.28
C LEU A 683 -26.59 27.88 -5.38
N GLY A 684 -26.09 28.79 -4.57
CA GLY A 684 -24.99 28.57 -3.62
C GLY A 684 -24.09 29.77 -3.36
N ASP A 685 -24.22 30.86 -4.12
CA ASP A 685 -23.59 32.14 -3.78
C ASP A 685 -24.59 33.00 -3.01
N ASP A 686 -24.30 33.29 -1.74
CA ASP A 686 -25.13 34.15 -0.86
C ASP A 686 -25.31 35.58 -1.44
N ASN A 687 -24.48 35.95 -2.43
CA ASN A 687 -24.48 37.24 -3.14
C ASN A 687 -24.99 37.15 -4.59
N HIS A 688 -25.96 36.27 -4.90
CA HIS A 688 -26.52 36.14 -6.26
C HIS A 688 -27.90 36.81 -6.39
N THR A 689 -28.16 37.51 -7.49
CA THR A 689 -29.43 38.21 -7.77
C THR A 689 -30.07 37.67 -9.05
N PHE A 690 -31.33 37.25 -8.96
CA PHE A 690 -32.15 36.85 -10.11
C PHE A 690 -32.92 38.07 -10.64
N VAL A 691 -32.88 38.29 -11.95
CA VAL A 691 -33.44 39.50 -12.58
C VAL A 691 -34.47 39.20 -13.66
N ALA A 692 -34.96 37.96 -13.75
CA ALA A 692 -35.98 37.56 -14.73
C ALA A 692 -37.19 38.51 -14.74
N SER A 693 -37.77 38.79 -13.58
CA SER A 693 -38.97 39.64 -13.43
C SER A 693 -38.79 41.09 -13.91
N LYS A 694 -37.54 41.56 -14.00
CA LYS A 694 -37.22 42.92 -14.47
C LYS A 694 -37.05 43.00 -15.99
N TYR A 695 -36.62 41.93 -16.64
CA TYR A 695 -36.22 41.95 -18.06
C TYR A 695 -37.02 41.02 -18.97
N LEU A 696 -37.86 40.15 -18.42
CA LEU A 696 -38.76 39.25 -19.14
C LEU A 696 -40.21 39.60 -18.82
N ASP A 697 -41.10 39.42 -19.80
CA ASP A 697 -42.54 39.56 -19.57
C ASP A 697 -43.14 38.33 -18.85
N SER A 698 -44.36 38.48 -18.32
CA SER A 698 -45.03 37.41 -17.58
C SER A 698 -45.30 36.16 -18.41
N GLN A 699 -45.53 36.27 -19.72
CA GLN A 699 -45.75 35.11 -20.59
C GLN A 699 -44.45 34.35 -20.87
N GLN A 700 -43.34 35.06 -21.06
CA GLN A 700 -41.99 34.51 -21.22
C GLN A 700 -41.57 33.75 -19.96
N ILE A 701 -41.79 34.33 -18.78
CA ILE A 701 -41.47 33.69 -17.49
C ILE A 701 -42.25 32.37 -17.32
N ILE A 702 -43.55 32.37 -17.65
CA ILE A 702 -44.40 31.16 -17.60
C ILE A 702 -43.92 30.11 -18.60
N LYS A 703 -43.63 30.51 -19.86
CA LYS A 703 -43.15 29.62 -20.92
C LYS A 703 -41.82 28.95 -20.56
N MET A 704 -40.96 29.65 -19.83
CA MET A 704 -39.65 29.16 -19.38
C MET A 704 -39.72 28.28 -18.14
N LYS A 705 -40.90 28.10 -17.51
CA LYS A 705 -41.09 27.34 -16.26
C LYS A 705 -40.08 27.72 -15.18
N VAL A 706 -39.81 29.02 -15.05
CA VAL A 706 -38.90 29.52 -14.00
C VAL A 706 -39.49 29.13 -12.63
N PRO A 707 -38.72 28.48 -11.74
CA PRO A 707 -39.20 28.14 -10.40
C PRO A 707 -39.72 29.40 -9.69
N THR A 708 -40.92 29.34 -9.11
CA THR A 708 -41.59 30.50 -8.49
C THR A 708 -40.84 31.06 -7.28
N ASP A 709 -39.95 30.28 -6.69
CA ASP A 709 -39.01 30.65 -5.63
C ASP A 709 -37.80 31.46 -6.12
N LEU A 710 -37.61 31.60 -7.44
CA LEU A 710 -36.53 32.37 -8.08
C LEU A 710 -37.00 33.64 -8.79
N ILE A 711 -38.32 33.92 -8.77
CA ILE A 711 -38.97 35.10 -9.35
C ILE A 711 -39.20 36.11 -8.22
#